data_AF-A0A8S9WIY6-F1
#
_entry.id   AF-A0A8S9WIY6-F1
#
_cell.length_a   1.000
_cell.length_b   1.000
_cell.length_c   1.000
_cell.angle_alpha   90.00
_cell.angle_beta   90.00
_cell.angle_gamma   90.00
#
_symmetry.space_group_name_H-M   'P 1'
#
loop_
_entity.id
_entity.type
_entity.pdbx_description
1 polymer ?
#
loop_
_entity_poly.entity_id
_entity_poly.type
_entity_poly.pdbx_seq_one_letter_code
_entity_poly.pdbx_strand_id
1 'polypeptide(L)'
;MKKRNIVILIAVLVALAVFSVPAMADYDRNGYAFPIATKSTGTINGEVYVGGGHGVEGTTGQPNTYTQNFTIPPGTITPFARLYVGVWGGTENYDGWLNTTFNGAPLAPLHLEGKDDTNPNVLCTGHGVHWIYYDVLPTAGFNSATANTNQIHPSFDGRIYGIALVAVIEDLSMPSVTYWINDGHWNLNYNAPHDRNTTYFNGAGSTTNTSAKLTTVQLCGGLTYPPTGNPEYTSMDFNGNLFVYDAADGCGEDEWGNSWCYSFDIDEWDVSDDITSPNNNATFDRGTDPYLHPVVAVLTIQPWYFKEPYQNPYRDGAPPNTPPSGNYAPSGMPDFDETQDTWQTINAGPDGIVQSTPLMDDVMVNAAPGPYGIGIAPGPNCARDSALAGDDQVIYSFCGPSAVANCFWWFDAKFGNHSGYPGDGVDEFSLVTNYGAGDDHSVSNVPLLINSLANCMLTTTKGTTSVTDMQSCINAWLSNAGLSNILYEHTEPKPDFYWIEEEIKKSQDVILLLGFWENRSGSYERIGGHYVTCAGVNSVDQELAFSDPFFDNAEAGNPGRIPVAHTYPHGSTVHNDAQYVSHDFYYVSPNSASPGGDWWIPNYPVSVAPYLVAYFQEAQYLGGPIHTEIEYAILVSPKPDLEIIDNWIDWPNACRIGYKLRNNGYAPISQQTAHYVNLIVGAVPMMTQKVPIAMPWQKGSYVGYFNIGSPNMPCSPVIQTCADYNYTVDESDEINNCRTENWKCGDVMKDGYVTGWDVSVLNNVVGGTQVIDVELKWAGDVMTDGYLTGWDVSVLNNKVGGQCAIDCQCTQTPCP
;
A
#
# COMPACT_ATOMS: atom_id res chain seq x y z
N MET A 1 -77.17 20.02 16.53
CA MET A 1 -75.88 20.30 15.85
C MET A 1 -74.71 20.68 16.77
N LYS A 2 -74.91 21.16 18.02
CA LYS A 2 -73.77 21.58 18.88
C LYS A 2 -73.00 20.44 19.60
N LYS A 3 -73.63 19.30 19.93
CA LYS A 3 -72.95 18.19 20.65
C LYS A 3 -72.05 17.31 19.75
N ARG A 4 -72.37 17.16 18.46
CA ARG A 4 -71.60 16.30 17.53
C ARG A 4 -70.26 16.93 17.11
N ASN A 5 -70.18 18.26 17.07
CA ASN A 5 -68.96 18.97 16.68
C ASN A 5 -67.92 19.02 17.81
N ILE A 6 -68.36 19.02 19.07
CA ILE A 6 -67.45 19.00 20.23
C ILE A 6 -66.78 17.62 20.39
N VAL A 7 -67.53 16.53 20.14
CA VAL A 7 -66.98 15.17 20.20
C VAL A 7 -65.95 14.91 19.09
N ILE A 8 -66.18 15.46 17.89
CA ILE A 8 -65.22 15.38 16.77
C ILE A 8 -63.97 16.22 17.07
N LEU A 9 -64.10 17.42 17.67
CA LEU A 9 -62.94 18.24 18.03
C LEU A 9 -62.07 17.59 19.11
N ILE A 10 -62.70 16.97 20.13
CA ILE A 10 -61.98 16.27 21.20
C ILE A 10 -61.33 14.98 20.65
N ALA A 11 -62.01 14.25 19.74
CA ALA A 11 -61.43 13.07 19.11
C ALA A 11 -60.24 13.41 18.19
N VAL A 12 -60.27 14.55 17.49
CA VAL A 12 -59.14 15.03 16.67
C VAL A 12 -57.98 15.54 17.54
N LEU A 13 -58.25 16.21 18.66
CA LEU A 13 -57.21 16.62 19.61
C LEU A 13 -56.58 15.44 20.36
N VAL A 14 -57.36 14.41 20.70
CA VAL A 14 -56.86 13.17 21.30
C VAL A 14 -56.10 12.33 20.25
N ALA A 15 -56.52 12.32 18.98
CA ALA A 15 -55.76 11.68 17.90
C ALA A 15 -54.43 12.41 17.62
N LEU A 16 -54.40 13.75 17.63
CA LEU A 16 -53.17 14.53 17.49
C LEU A 16 -52.21 14.35 18.67
N ALA A 17 -52.71 14.15 19.88
CA ALA A 17 -51.91 13.84 21.07
C ALA A 17 -51.42 12.38 21.13
N VAL A 18 -51.95 11.48 20.29
CA VAL A 18 -51.52 10.07 20.18
C VAL A 18 -50.54 9.86 19.02
N PHE A 19 -50.32 10.87 18.16
CA PHE A 19 -49.29 10.87 17.11
C PHE A 19 -48.07 11.76 17.42
N SER A 20 -48.00 12.38 18.59
CA SER A 20 -46.73 12.92 19.08
C SER A 20 -45.83 11.76 19.50
N VAL A 21 -45.09 11.21 18.55
CA VAL A 21 -43.82 10.55 18.86
C VAL A 21 -43.02 11.54 19.72
N PRO A 22 -42.50 11.15 20.89
CA PRO A 22 -41.54 12.00 21.56
C PRO A 22 -40.40 12.26 20.57
N ALA A 23 -40.14 13.53 20.26
CA ALA A 23 -38.87 13.90 19.64
C ALA A 23 -37.81 13.51 20.67
N MET A 24 -37.20 12.34 20.45
CA MET A 24 -36.02 11.95 21.20
C MET A 24 -34.88 12.78 20.63
N ALA A 25 -34.10 13.39 21.51
CA ALA A 25 -32.90 14.08 21.09
C ALA A 25 -31.94 13.10 20.41
N ASP A 26 -31.29 13.53 19.33
CA ASP A 26 -30.27 12.82 18.56
C ASP A 26 -28.91 12.93 19.26
N TYR A 27 -28.92 12.54 20.54
CA TYR A 27 -27.73 12.40 21.37
C TYR A 27 -27.63 10.99 21.93
N ASP A 28 -26.45 10.41 21.77
CA ASP A 28 -26.10 9.17 22.43
C ASP A 28 -24.66 9.25 22.93
N ARG A 29 -24.49 9.14 24.25
CA ARG A 29 -23.20 9.25 24.91
C ARG A 29 -22.15 8.32 24.31
N ASN A 30 -22.54 7.10 23.92
CA ASN A 30 -21.63 6.11 23.35
C ASN A 30 -21.76 6.03 21.81
N GLY A 31 -22.77 6.67 21.21
CA GLY A 31 -23.00 6.67 19.76
C GLY A 31 -23.62 5.37 19.19
N TYR A 32 -24.15 4.46 20.02
CA TYR A 32 -24.89 3.29 19.53
C TYR A 32 -26.10 3.66 18.65
N ALA A 33 -26.72 4.81 18.89
CA ALA A 33 -27.80 5.36 18.06
C ALA A 33 -27.33 5.87 16.69
N PHE A 34 -26.03 6.11 16.51
CA PHE A 34 -25.43 6.61 15.26
C PHE A 34 -24.45 5.60 14.68
N PRO A 35 -24.92 4.39 14.32
CA PRO A 35 -24.06 3.39 13.73
C PRO A 35 -23.40 3.95 12.47
N ILE A 36 -22.08 3.80 12.39
CA ILE A 36 -21.34 4.01 11.14
C ILE A 36 -21.81 2.93 10.19
N ALA A 37 -22.62 3.32 9.21
CA ALA A 37 -23.33 2.41 8.34
C ALA A 37 -23.44 2.97 6.92
N THR A 38 -23.54 2.07 5.94
CA THR A 38 -23.59 2.43 4.52
C THR A 38 -24.71 3.40 4.20
N LYS A 39 -24.34 4.59 3.73
CA LYS A 39 -25.25 5.62 3.22
C LYS A 39 -25.32 5.64 1.71
N SER A 40 -24.21 5.28 1.05
CA SER A 40 -24.15 5.13 -0.39
C SER A 40 -23.28 3.94 -0.76
N THR A 41 -23.68 3.23 -1.81
CA THR A 41 -22.89 2.17 -2.42
C THR A 41 -23.28 2.07 -3.89
N GLY A 42 -22.32 1.70 -4.72
CA GLY A 42 -22.52 1.54 -6.15
C GLY A 42 -21.24 1.14 -6.86
N THR A 43 -21.34 0.98 -8.17
CA THR A 43 -20.21 0.75 -9.06
C THR A 43 -20.23 1.85 -10.13
N ILE A 44 -19.11 2.53 -10.30
CA ILE A 44 -18.91 3.60 -11.28
C ILE A 44 -17.57 3.40 -11.99
N ASN A 45 -17.40 3.92 -13.20
CA ASN A 45 -16.07 4.19 -13.74
C ASN A 45 -15.62 5.54 -13.16
N GLY A 46 -14.55 5.57 -12.36
CA GLY A 46 -14.16 6.79 -11.64
C GLY A 46 -13.57 6.52 -10.25
N GLU A 47 -13.83 7.44 -9.31
CA GLU A 47 -13.25 7.38 -7.96
C GLU A 47 -14.18 7.96 -6.88
N VAL A 48 -13.83 7.69 -5.61
CA VAL A 48 -14.43 8.35 -4.45
C VAL A 48 -13.40 9.26 -3.82
N TYR A 49 -13.60 10.57 -3.96
CA TYR A 49 -12.77 11.58 -3.33
C TYR A 49 -13.10 11.67 -1.84
N VAL A 50 -12.08 11.57 -0.99
CA VAL A 50 -12.14 11.85 0.44
C VAL A 50 -11.00 12.81 0.74
N GLY A 51 -11.32 14.00 1.23
CA GLY A 51 -10.31 14.99 1.58
C GLY A 51 -10.80 15.95 2.63
N GLY A 52 -9.87 16.67 3.27
CA GLY A 52 -10.20 17.71 4.23
C GLY A 52 -9.18 17.83 5.35
N GLY A 53 -9.55 18.63 6.35
CA GLY A 53 -8.78 18.84 7.57
C GLY A 53 -7.47 19.61 7.40
N HIS A 54 -7.08 20.28 8.48
CA HIS A 54 -5.73 20.75 8.80
C HIS A 54 -5.58 20.83 10.34
N GLY A 55 -6.21 19.89 11.04
CA GLY A 55 -6.25 19.81 12.51
C GLY A 55 -7.24 20.79 13.15
N VAL A 56 -7.35 20.75 14.48
CA VAL A 56 -8.35 21.56 15.22
C VAL A 56 -8.03 23.06 15.16
N GLU A 57 -9.03 23.88 14.82
CA GLU A 57 -8.95 25.34 14.94
C GLU A 57 -9.92 25.91 16.00
N GLY A 58 -9.48 27.02 16.58
CA GLY A 58 -10.28 27.87 17.46
C GLY A 58 -9.78 27.96 18.90
N THR A 59 -10.47 28.80 19.67
CA THR A 59 -10.23 29.05 21.09
C THR A 59 -11.46 28.69 21.89
N THR A 60 -11.27 27.97 23.00
CA THR A 60 -12.34 27.61 23.92
C THR A 60 -13.14 28.85 24.34
N GLY A 61 -14.45 28.76 24.19
CA GLY A 61 -15.37 29.73 24.73
C GLY A 61 -15.40 31.04 23.93
N GLN A 62 -15.08 30.99 22.63
CA GLN A 62 -15.11 32.12 21.70
C GLN A 62 -15.81 31.70 20.40
N PRO A 63 -16.28 32.66 19.58
CA PRO A 63 -16.62 32.37 18.19
C PRO A 63 -15.39 31.88 17.44
N ASN A 64 -15.51 30.76 16.72
CA ASN A 64 -14.42 30.18 15.95
C ASN A 64 -14.78 30.12 14.48
N THR A 65 -13.76 30.23 13.62
CA THR A 65 -13.88 30.11 12.17
C THR A 65 -12.87 29.08 11.71
N TYR A 66 -13.29 28.22 10.78
CA TYR A 66 -12.45 27.21 10.13
C TYR A 66 -12.68 27.27 8.62
N THR A 67 -11.62 27.29 7.81
CA THR A 67 -11.75 27.26 6.33
C THR A 67 -10.94 26.14 5.70
N GLN A 68 -11.60 25.23 5.00
CA GLN A 68 -10.96 24.14 4.26
C GLN A 68 -11.12 24.36 2.76
N ASN A 69 -10.08 24.07 1.99
CA ASN A 69 -10.15 24.00 0.53
C ASN A 69 -10.23 22.54 0.06
N PHE A 70 -10.65 22.32 -1.19
CA PHE A 70 -10.74 21.01 -1.88
C PHE A 70 -10.41 21.16 -3.36
N THR A 71 -9.63 20.24 -3.93
CA THR A 71 -9.28 20.17 -5.36
C THR A 71 -9.81 18.86 -5.89
N ILE A 72 -11.02 18.93 -6.43
CA ILE A 72 -11.74 17.74 -6.88
C ILE A 72 -11.24 17.35 -8.29
N PRO A 73 -10.90 16.07 -8.52
CA PRO A 73 -10.48 15.59 -9.83
C PRO A 73 -11.48 15.88 -10.97
N PRO A 74 -11.03 15.90 -12.23
CA PRO A 74 -11.92 15.98 -13.39
C PRO A 74 -12.93 14.82 -13.41
N GLY A 75 -14.17 15.11 -13.80
CA GLY A 75 -15.21 14.09 -13.93
C GLY A 75 -16.61 14.64 -13.68
N THR A 76 -17.61 13.76 -13.82
CA THR A 76 -19.01 14.04 -13.51
C THR A 76 -19.29 13.68 -12.06
N ILE A 77 -19.51 14.67 -11.21
CA ILE A 77 -19.87 14.43 -9.80
C ILE A 77 -21.28 13.83 -9.75
N THR A 78 -21.38 12.64 -9.17
CA THR A 78 -22.66 11.94 -9.00
C THR A 78 -23.49 12.60 -7.87
N PRO A 79 -24.77 12.23 -7.67
CA PRO A 79 -25.61 12.85 -6.64
C PRO A 79 -25.14 12.69 -5.19
N PHE A 80 -24.13 11.86 -4.91
CA PHE A 80 -23.57 11.72 -3.56
C PHE A 80 -22.33 12.60 -3.38
N ALA A 81 -22.49 13.71 -2.67
CA ALA A 81 -21.41 14.50 -2.12
C ALA A 81 -21.81 15.09 -0.76
N ARG A 82 -21.01 14.85 0.28
CA ARG A 82 -21.27 15.28 1.66
C ARG A 82 -20.10 16.03 2.25
N LEU A 83 -20.39 17.22 2.76
CA LEU A 83 -19.48 18.03 3.57
C LEU A 83 -19.76 17.75 5.04
N TYR A 84 -18.73 17.40 5.79
CA TYR A 84 -18.80 17.15 7.23
C TYR A 84 -18.07 18.21 8.03
N VAL A 85 -18.57 18.51 9.23
CA VAL A 85 -17.94 19.44 10.18
C VAL A 85 -17.95 18.84 11.57
N GLY A 86 -16.79 18.73 12.20
CA GLY A 86 -16.65 18.29 13.60
C GLY A 86 -16.56 19.49 14.55
N VAL A 87 -17.42 19.58 15.55
CA VAL A 87 -17.43 20.69 16.53
C VAL A 87 -17.42 20.18 17.96
N TRP A 88 -16.52 20.71 18.79
CA TRP A 88 -16.54 20.44 20.23
C TRP A 88 -17.38 21.46 20.98
N GLY A 89 -18.40 21.00 21.69
CA GLY A 89 -19.24 21.82 22.56
C GLY A 89 -18.73 21.96 24.00
N GLY A 90 -17.68 21.21 24.38
CA GLY A 90 -17.15 21.15 25.75
C GLY A 90 -17.87 20.11 26.63
N THR A 91 -19.20 20.08 26.60
CA THR A 91 -20.07 19.05 27.18
C THR A 91 -21.36 18.97 26.39
N GLU A 92 -22.05 17.85 26.51
CA GLU A 92 -23.39 17.59 25.99
C GLU A 92 -24.47 18.55 26.54
N ASN A 93 -24.16 19.43 27.49
CA ASN A 93 -25.13 20.34 28.10
C ASN A 93 -25.06 21.78 27.55
N TYR A 94 -24.10 22.09 26.67
CA TYR A 94 -23.89 23.44 26.16
C TYR A 94 -24.35 23.55 24.72
N ASP A 95 -24.91 24.70 24.37
CA ASP A 95 -25.45 24.97 23.05
C ASP A 95 -24.77 26.15 22.34
N GLY A 96 -24.81 26.10 21.01
CA GLY A 96 -24.18 27.08 20.13
C GLY A 96 -24.82 27.09 18.74
N TRP A 97 -24.36 27.99 17.88
CA TRP A 97 -24.70 28.03 16.47
C TRP A 97 -23.53 27.60 15.61
N LEU A 98 -23.81 26.87 14.54
CA LEU A 98 -22.90 26.61 13.42
C LEU A 98 -23.47 27.24 12.14
N ASN A 99 -22.68 28.11 11.53
CA ASN A 99 -22.95 28.69 10.21
C ASN A 99 -21.89 28.22 9.22
N THR A 100 -22.29 27.47 8.20
CA THR A 100 -21.37 26.94 7.19
C THR A 100 -21.66 27.55 5.81
N THR A 101 -20.61 27.83 5.05
CA THR A 101 -20.69 28.19 3.63
C THR A 101 -19.90 27.19 2.80
N PHE A 102 -20.37 26.87 1.60
CA PHE A 102 -19.66 26.04 0.62
C PHE A 102 -19.61 26.78 -0.72
N ASN A 103 -18.42 26.95 -1.29
CA ASN A 103 -18.14 27.78 -2.47
C ASN A 103 -18.73 29.20 -2.35
N GLY A 104 -18.68 29.77 -1.15
CA GLY A 104 -19.24 31.08 -0.82
C GLY A 104 -20.78 31.12 -0.71
N ALA A 105 -21.48 30.02 -1.00
CA ALA A 105 -22.92 29.90 -0.80
C ALA A 105 -23.24 29.46 0.64
N PRO A 106 -24.16 30.12 1.36
CA PRO A 106 -24.53 29.72 2.71
C PRO A 106 -25.33 28.41 2.72
N LEU A 107 -24.96 27.51 3.63
CA LEU A 107 -25.73 26.34 3.99
C LEU A 107 -26.70 26.67 5.14
N ALA A 108 -27.62 25.76 5.45
CA ALA A 108 -28.60 25.97 6.52
C ALA A 108 -27.89 26.13 7.89
N PRO A 109 -28.13 27.23 8.63
CA PRO A 109 -27.62 27.37 10.00
C PRO A 109 -28.15 26.28 10.91
N LEU A 110 -27.29 25.76 11.80
CA LEU A 110 -27.64 24.71 12.75
C LEU A 110 -27.44 25.19 14.18
N HIS A 111 -28.47 25.03 15.00
CA HIS A 111 -28.38 25.19 16.46
C HIS A 111 -27.88 23.85 16.99
N LEU A 112 -26.68 23.84 17.55
CA LEU A 112 -26.10 22.67 18.18
C LEU A 112 -26.56 22.67 19.63
N GLU A 113 -27.52 21.81 19.97
CA GLU A 113 -28.19 21.78 21.29
C GLU A 113 -27.64 20.66 22.22
N GLY A 114 -26.53 20.03 21.84
CA GLY A 114 -25.90 18.96 22.60
C GLY A 114 -26.87 17.79 22.81
N LYS A 115 -27.13 17.44 24.07
CA LYS A 115 -28.02 16.34 24.45
C LYS A 115 -29.49 16.56 24.11
N ASP A 116 -29.88 17.80 23.83
CA ASP A 116 -31.25 18.20 23.54
C ASP A 116 -31.44 18.44 22.02
N ASP A 117 -30.40 18.23 21.20
CA ASP A 117 -30.45 18.39 19.75
C ASP A 117 -31.42 17.41 19.10
N THR A 118 -32.21 17.89 18.15
CA THR A 118 -33.21 17.08 17.42
C THR A 118 -32.99 17.13 15.91
N ASN A 119 -31.89 17.72 15.47
CA ASN A 119 -31.58 17.86 14.07
C ASN A 119 -30.97 16.55 13.52
N PRO A 120 -31.60 15.91 12.51
CA PRO A 120 -31.11 14.65 11.95
C PRO A 120 -29.77 14.76 11.21
N ASN A 121 -29.26 15.98 11.02
CA ASN A 121 -27.96 16.25 10.42
C ASN A 121 -26.86 16.50 11.47
N VAL A 122 -27.19 16.45 12.77
CA VAL A 122 -26.25 16.68 13.87
C VAL A 122 -26.18 15.43 14.75
N LEU A 123 -25.09 14.68 14.61
CA LEU A 123 -24.83 13.50 15.42
C LEU A 123 -24.01 13.91 16.64
N CYS A 124 -24.62 14.03 17.81
CA CYS A 124 -23.92 14.45 19.03
C CYS A 124 -23.59 13.26 19.94
N THR A 125 -22.31 13.07 20.30
CA THR A 125 -21.87 12.01 21.20
C THR A 125 -20.91 12.51 22.28
N GLY A 126 -20.61 11.65 23.27
CA GLY A 126 -19.61 11.91 24.29
C GLY A 126 -19.81 13.24 25.03
N HIS A 127 -18.74 14.01 25.16
CA HIS A 127 -18.75 15.32 25.84
C HIS A 127 -19.10 16.47 24.89
N GLY A 128 -20.22 16.34 24.18
CA GLY A 128 -20.70 17.35 23.24
C GLY A 128 -19.84 17.43 21.99
N VAL A 129 -19.36 16.30 21.48
CA VAL A 129 -18.71 16.23 20.16
C VAL A 129 -19.84 16.12 19.15
N HIS A 130 -19.94 17.09 18.25
CA HIS A 130 -20.96 17.15 17.21
C HIS A 130 -20.31 16.80 15.88
N TRP A 131 -20.87 15.81 15.17
CA TRP A 131 -20.52 15.49 13.80
C TRP A 131 -21.69 15.88 12.90
N ILE A 132 -21.47 16.87 12.05
CA ILE A 132 -22.51 17.49 11.23
C ILE A 132 -22.28 17.13 9.77
N TYR A 133 -23.33 16.84 8.99
CA TYR A 133 -23.22 16.69 7.54
C TYR A 133 -24.19 17.59 6.75
N TYR A 134 -23.73 18.01 5.56
CA TYR A 134 -24.52 18.71 4.55
C TYR A 134 -24.37 18.00 3.21
N ASP A 135 -25.48 17.72 2.53
CA ASP A 135 -25.43 17.33 1.13
C ASP A 135 -25.09 18.59 0.29
N VAL A 136 -24.02 18.51 -0.50
CA VAL A 136 -23.47 19.64 -1.27
C VAL A 136 -23.35 19.29 -2.76
N LEU A 137 -23.12 20.30 -3.59
CA LEU A 137 -22.85 20.13 -5.02
C LEU A 137 -21.49 20.75 -5.34
N PRO A 138 -20.40 19.97 -5.29
CA PRO A 138 -19.08 20.43 -5.68
C PRO A 138 -18.98 20.66 -7.20
N THR A 139 -17.90 21.30 -7.61
CA THR A 139 -17.46 21.38 -9.01
C THR A 139 -16.10 20.73 -9.17
N ALA A 140 -15.77 20.20 -10.36
CA ALA A 140 -14.40 19.78 -10.65
C ALA A 140 -13.42 20.96 -10.48
N GLY A 141 -12.23 20.68 -9.95
CA GLY A 141 -11.23 21.68 -9.56
C GLY A 141 -11.47 22.26 -8.16
N PHE A 142 -11.16 23.55 -8.00
CA PHE A 142 -11.14 24.20 -6.68
C PHE A 142 -12.54 24.40 -6.07
N ASN A 143 -12.66 24.02 -4.79
CA ASN A 143 -13.81 24.26 -3.92
C ASN A 143 -13.32 24.72 -2.54
N SER A 144 -14.21 25.32 -1.75
CA SER A 144 -13.89 25.79 -0.39
C SER A 144 -15.10 25.74 0.55
N ALA A 145 -14.88 25.40 1.80
CA ALA A 145 -15.87 25.40 2.87
C ALA A 145 -15.39 26.24 4.05
N THR A 146 -16.30 27.04 4.63
CA THR A 146 -16.01 27.82 5.84
C THR A 146 -17.09 27.55 6.89
N ALA A 147 -16.68 27.10 8.08
CA ALA A 147 -17.54 26.90 9.24
C ALA A 147 -17.30 27.99 10.28
N ASN A 148 -18.37 28.53 10.87
CA ASN A 148 -18.30 29.54 11.93
C ASN A 148 -19.18 29.13 13.10
N THR A 149 -18.58 28.97 14.28
CA THR A 149 -19.32 28.69 15.51
C THR A 149 -19.55 29.95 16.33
N ASN A 150 -20.70 30.03 17.00
CA ASN A 150 -21.00 31.11 17.96
C ASN A 150 -21.65 30.52 19.20
N GLN A 151 -21.38 31.14 20.35
CA GLN A 151 -21.90 30.67 21.62
C GLN A 151 -23.34 31.14 21.86
N ILE A 152 -24.20 30.24 22.31
CA ILE A 152 -25.46 30.59 22.98
C ILE A 152 -25.26 30.41 24.48
N HIS A 153 -24.76 29.23 24.88
CA HIS A 153 -24.25 29.02 26.22
C HIS A 153 -22.84 29.62 26.37
N PRO A 154 -22.56 30.43 27.41
CA PRO A 154 -21.25 31.11 27.58
C PRO A 154 -20.03 30.19 27.69
N SER A 155 -20.25 28.92 28.02
CA SER A 155 -19.18 27.91 28.14
C SER A 155 -19.12 26.94 26.97
N PHE A 156 -19.94 27.12 25.93
CA PHE A 156 -19.83 26.34 24.70
C PHE A 156 -18.42 26.52 24.12
N ASP A 157 -17.66 25.44 23.98
CA ASP A 157 -16.25 25.51 23.58
C ASP A 157 -16.12 26.03 22.14
N GLY A 158 -16.85 25.41 21.22
CA GLY A 158 -17.04 25.84 19.84
C GLY A 158 -15.85 25.61 18.92
N ARG A 159 -14.75 24.99 19.38
CA ARG A 159 -13.63 24.63 18.48
C ARG A 159 -14.09 23.64 17.41
N ILE A 160 -13.47 23.74 16.24
CA ILE A 160 -13.81 22.93 15.08
C ILE A 160 -12.67 21.92 14.90
N TYR A 161 -12.97 20.64 15.01
CA TYR A 161 -11.97 19.57 14.86
C TYR A 161 -11.41 19.50 13.45
N GLY A 162 -12.28 19.70 12.46
CA GLY A 162 -11.94 19.63 11.04
C GLY A 162 -13.18 19.71 10.16
N ILE A 163 -12.95 19.90 8.87
CA ILE A 163 -13.97 19.81 7.81
C ILE A 163 -13.51 18.75 6.81
N ALA A 164 -14.38 17.80 6.48
CA ALA A 164 -14.12 16.76 5.48
C ALA A 164 -15.14 16.81 4.33
N LEU A 165 -14.75 16.40 3.13
CA LEU A 165 -15.60 16.26 1.97
C LEU A 165 -15.46 14.84 1.43
N VAL A 166 -16.60 14.16 1.24
CA VAL A 166 -16.68 12.88 0.52
C VAL A 166 -17.52 13.07 -0.72
N ALA A 167 -17.00 12.78 -1.91
CA ALA A 167 -17.69 12.93 -3.18
C ALA A 167 -17.43 11.76 -4.13
N VAL A 168 -18.47 11.28 -4.82
CA VAL A 168 -18.36 10.20 -5.81
C VAL A 168 -18.30 10.82 -7.21
N ILE A 169 -17.23 10.53 -7.95
CA ILE A 169 -16.88 11.18 -9.22
C ILE A 169 -16.86 10.12 -10.32
N GLU A 170 -17.71 10.26 -11.33
CA GLU A 170 -17.76 9.38 -12.50
C GLU A 170 -16.94 9.95 -13.65
N ASP A 171 -15.96 9.17 -14.11
CA ASP A 171 -15.20 9.40 -15.33
C ASP A 171 -15.10 8.10 -16.12
N LEU A 172 -15.67 8.07 -17.32
CA LEU A 172 -15.77 6.85 -18.14
C LEU A 172 -14.42 6.36 -18.67
N SER A 173 -13.38 7.20 -18.67
CA SER A 173 -12.02 6.75 -18.98
C SER A 173 -11.31 6.08 -17.80
N MET A 174 -11.86 6.18 -16.59
CA MET A 174 -11.25 5.56 -15.41
C MET A 174 -11.72 4.11 -15.20
N PRO A 175 -10.92 3.28 -14.51
CA PRO A 175 -11.33 1.95 -14.11
C PRO A 175 -12.65 1.92 -13.35
N SER A 176 -13.34 0.78 -13.41
CA SER A 176 -14.51 0.53 -12.56
C SER A 176 -14.09 0.46 -11.09
N VAL A 177 -14.83 1.13 -10.21
CA VAL A 177 -14.69 1.06 -8.76
C VAL A 177 -16.05 0.76 -8.15
N THR A 178 -16.10 -0.23 -7.28
CA THR A 178 -17.25 -0.48 -6.39
C THR A 178 -16.95 0.16 -5.04
N TYR A 179 -17.88 0.94 -4.52
CA TYR A 179 -17.65 1.68 -3.28
C TYR A 179 -18.76 1.47 -2.26
N TRP A 180 -18.40 1.72 -0.99
CA TRP A 180 -19.29 1.86 0.14
C TRP A 180 -18.86 3.07 0.96
N ILE A 181 -19.77 4.01 1.17
CA ILE A 181 -19.55 5.17 2.03
C ILE A 181 -20.38 4.95 3.28
N ASN A 182 -19.72 4.65 4.38
CA ASN A 182 -20.32 4.53 5.68
C ASN A 182 -20.03 5.81 6.47
N ASP A 183 -21.08 6.42 7.02
CA ASP A 183 -20.94 7.52 7.97
C ASP A 183 -21.81 7.27 9.22
N GLY A 184 -21.44 7.92 10.32
CA GLY A 184 -22.09 7.82 11.62
C GLY A 184 -21.28 8.59 12.66
N HIS A 185 -21.44 8.25 13.95
CA HIS A 185 -20.64 8.86 15.00
C HIS A 185 -20.60 7.96 16.23
N TRP A 186 -19.45 7.33 16.48
CA TRP A 186 -19.21 6.60 17.73
C TRP A 186 -18.42 7.42 18.73
N ASN A 187 -18.55 7.08 20.01
CA ASN A 187 -17.67 7.54 21.07
C ASN A 187 -17.12 6.32 21.80
N LEU A 188 -16.04 5.74 21.26
CA LEU A 188 -15.31 4.67 21.95
C LEU A 188 -14.59 5.28 23.14
N ASN A 189 -14.80 4.76 24.34
CA ASN A 189 -14.31 5.43 25.55
C ASN A 189 -14.06 4.50 26.71
N TYR A 190 -13.05 4.81 27.54
CA TYR A 190 -12.66 4.00 28.70
C TYR A 190 -13.71 3.95 29.83
N ASN A 191 -14.64 4.90 29.83
CA ASN A 191 -15.63 5.06 30.90
C ASN A 191 -16.89 4.20 30.66
N ALA A 192 -17.00 3.59 29.49
CA ALA A 192 -17.96 2.55 29.16
C ALA A 192 -17.18 1.30 28.73
N PRO A 193 -17.74 0.09 28.82
CA PRO A 193 -17.15 -1.09 28.18
C PRO A 193 -17.37 -1.03 26.65
N HIS A 194 -16.92 0.05 26.02
CA HIS A 194 -17.09 0.36 24.60
C HIS A 194 -15.75 0.76 23.99
N ASP A 195 -14.81 -0.17 24.04
CA ASP A 195 -13.44 0.04 23.57
C ASP A 195 -13.32 -0.16 22.06
N ARG A 196 -14.19 -1.00 21.48
CA ARG A 196 -14.20 -1.34 20.07
C ARG A 196 -15.59 -1.36 19.47
N ASN A 197 -15.69 -1.07 18.17
CA ASN A 197 -16.93 -1.23 17.41
C ASN A 197 -16.67 -1.49 15.92
N THR A 198 -17.61 -2.18 15.26
CA THR A 198 -17.43 -2.70 13.91
C THR A 198 -18.45 -2.11 12.95
N THR A 199 -17.97 -1.58 11.82
CA THR A 199 -18.82 -1.14 10.70
C THR A 199 -18.80 -2.18 9.59
N TYR A 200 -19.94 -2.38 8.93
CA TYR A 200 -20.11 -3.39 7.90
C TYR A 200 -20.35 -2.72 6.55
N PHE A 201 -19.62 -3.18 5.53
CA PHE A 201 -19.78 -2.76 4.14
C PHE A 201 -20.69 -3.77 3.44
N ASN A 202 -22.00 -3.61 3.65
CA ASN A 202 -22.99 -4.59 3.24
C ASN A 202 -23.16 -4.60 1.71
N GLY A 203 -22.97 -5.75 1.07
CA GLY A 203 -23.16 -5.92 -0.38
C GLY A 203 -22.26 -7.01 -0.95
N ALA A 204 -22.54 -7.44 -2.18
CA ALA A 204 -21.62 -8.33 -2.88
C ALA A 204 -20.40 -7.51 -3.37
N GLY A 205 -19.29 -7.57 -2.64
CA GLY A 205 -17.97 -7.21 -3.17
C GLY A 205 -17.43 -8.34 -4.04
N SER A 206 -16.56 -8.01 -4.99
CA SER A 206 -15.76 -9.01 -5.70
C SER A 206 -14.73 -9.61 -4.74
N THR A 207 -14.66 -10.95 -4.66
CA THR A 207 -13.65 -11.69 -3.86
C THR A 207 -12.40 -12.04 -4.63
N THR A 208 -12.38 -11.79 -5.93
CA THR A 208 -11.27 -12.19 -6.78
C THR A 208 -10.55 -10.95 -7.22
N ASN A 209 -9.37 -10.78 -6.63
CA ASN A 209 -8.25 -10.05 -7.24
C ASN A 209 -8.54 -8.58 -7.50
N THR A 210 -8.76 -7.85 -6.41
CA THR A 210 -9.14 -6.44 -6.41
C THR A 210 -8.17 -5.62 -5.58
N SER A 211 -7.74 -4.44 -6.04
CA SER A 211 -7.20 -3.42 -5.13
C SER A 211 -8.35 -2.93 -4.26
N ALA A 212 -8.13 -2.87 -2.95
CA ALA A 212 -9.10 -2.31 -2.02
C ALA A 212 -8.44 -1.33 -1.07
N LYS A 213 -9.08 -0.17 -0.95
CA LYS A 213 -8.66 0.92 -0.07
C LYS A 213 -9.74 1.20 0.94
N LEU A 214 -9.34 1.36 2.20
CA LEU A 214 -10.17 1.80 3.29
C LEU A 214 -9.71 3.19 3.72
N THR A 215 -10.52 4.22 3.45
CA THR A 215 -10.28 5.57 3.95
C THR A 215 -11.13 5.81 5.19
N THR A 216 -10.53 6.28 6.28
CA THR A 216 -11.23 6.57 7.54
C THR A 216 -11.12 8.03 7.94
N VAL A 217 -12.13 8.50 8.68
CA VAL A 217 -12.08 9.79 9.36
C VAL A 217 -12.35 9.56 10.84
N GLN A 218 -11.43 10.02 11.69
CA GLN A 218 -11.49 9.86 13.15
C GLN A 218 -11.23 11.18 13.85
N LEU A 219 -11.83 11.36 15.03
CA LEU A 219 -11.60 12.51 15.91
C LEU A 219 -11.05 12.04 17.26
N CYS A 220 -10.30 12.92 17.91
CA CYS A 220 -9.78 12.77 19.27
C CYS A 220 -8.69 11.68 19.47
N GLY A 221 -8.08 11.17 18.40
CA GLY A 221 -6.85 10.36 18.49
C GLY A 221 -5.71 11.10 19.19
N GLY A 222 -4.92 10.37 19.99
CA GLY A 222 -3.84 10.92 20.81
C GLY A 222 -2.44 10.67 20.25
N LEU A 223 -1.57 11.70 20.31
CA LEU A 223 -0.12 11.62 20.13
C LEU A 223 0.56 10.89 21.28
N THR A 224 0.36 9.59 21.44
CA THR A 224 1.12 8.82 22.44
C THR A 224 2.22 8.04 21.76
N TYR A 225 3.37 8.70 21.55
CA TYR A 225 4.65 8.04 21.26
C TYR A 225 5.49 7.95 22.55
N PRO A 226 5.57 6.80 23.23
CA PRO A 226 6.59 6.53 24.23
C PRO A 226 7.50 5.33 23.84
N PRO A 227 8.68 5.20 24.49
CA PRO A 227 9.77 4.37 24.00
C PRO A 227 9.46 2.88 24.11
N THR A 228 9.64 2.18 22.98
CA THR A 228 9.89 0.73 22.86
C THR A 228 8.91 -0.22 23.59
N GLY A 229 7.97 -0.80 22.84
CA GLY A 229 7.56 -2.20 23.08
C GLY A 229 6.21 -2.51 23.74
N ASN A 230 5.33 -1.55 24.02
CA ASN A 230 3.99 -1.85 24.60
C ASN A 230 2.88 -1.99 23.51
N PRO A 231 2.08 -3.07 23.46
CA PRO A 231 1.04 -3.32 22.43
C PRO A 231 -0.31 -2.59 22.62
N GLU A 232 -0.31 -1.37 23.18
CA GLU A 232 -1.52 -0.72 23.71
C GLU A 232 -2.02 0.51 22.91
N TYR A 233 -1.80 0.54 21.59
CA TYR A 233 -2.19 1.63 20.68
C TYR A 233 -3.64 1.54 20.19
N THR A 234 -4.19 2.63 19.62
CA THR A 234 -5.38 2.54 18.76
C THR A 234 -5.11 1.54 17.65
N SER A 235 -6.10 0.80 17.20
CA SER A 235 -5.87 -0.20 16.16
C SER A 235 -7.11 -0.41 15.30
N MET A 236 -6.87 -0.98 14.12
CA MET A 236 -7.94 -1.39 13.24
C MET A 236 -7.76 -2.81 12.72
N ASP A 237 -8.86 -3.56 12.79
CA ASP A 237 -9.00 -4.86 12.15
C ASP A 237 -9.86 -4.71 10.89
N PHE A 238 -9.48 -5.37 9.80
CA PHE A 238 -10.33 -5.54 8.61
C PHE A 238 -10.63 -7.03 8.43
N ASN A 239 -11.91 -7.39 8.37
CA ASN A 239 -12.36 -8.79 8.29
C ASN A 239 -11.78 -9.75 9.33
N GLY A 240 -11.39 -9.23 10.50
CA GLY A 240 -10.79 -9.99 11.59
C GLY A 240 -9.27 -10.12 11.52
N ASN A 241 -8.63 -9.48 10.55
CA ASN A 241 -7.18 -9.37 10.43
C ASN A 241 -6.74 -7.96 10.85
N LEU A 242 -5.84 -7.89 11.83
CA LEU A 242 -5.25 -6.64 12.32
C LEU A 242 -4.25 -6.12 11.29
N PHE A 243 -4.51 -4.95 10.71
CA PHE A 243 -3.66 -4.40 9.63
C PHE A 243 -2.90 -3.12 10.04
N VAL A 244 -3.32 -2.43 11.11
CA VAL A 244 -2.65 -1.22 11.59
C VAL A 244 -2.69 -1.09 13.12
N TYR A 245 -1.58 -0.57 13.67
CA TYR A 245 -1.47 -0.01 15.01
C TYR A 245 -1.26 1.49 14.88
N ASP A 246 -1.75 2.24 15.86
CA ASP A 246 -1.76 3.70 15.87
C ASP A 246 -2.57 4.29 14.70
N ALA A 247 -3.81 3.81 14.56
CA ALA A 247 -4.72 4.20 13.48
C ALA A 247 -5.39 5.57 13.67
N ALA A 248 -4.96 6.35 14.67
CA ALA A 248 -5.44 7.69 14.97
C ALA A 248 -4.46 8.38 15.93
N ASP A 249 -3.38 8.93 15.37
CA ASP A 249 -2.36 9.68 16.11
C ASP A 249 -2.72 11.18 16.22
N GLY A 250 -3.83 11.57 15.59
CA GLY A 250 -4.34 12.93 15.48
C GLY A 250 -3.64 13.74 14.39
N CYS A 251 -2.80 13.12 13.56
CA CYS A 251 -2.01 13.76 12.54
C CYS A 251 -2.57 13.55 11.13
N GLY A 252 -2.09 14.37 10.21
CA GLY A 252 -2.40 14.24 8.80
C GLY A 252 -1.75 15.33 7.99
N GLU A 253 -1.83 15.17 6.68
CA GLU A 253 -1.44 16.17 5.70
C GLU A 253 -2.58 16.30 4.67
N ASP A 254 -2.89 17.51 4.27
CA ASP A 254 -3.87 17.76 3.21
C ASP A 254 -3.19 17.88 1.84
N GLU A 255 -3.97 17.87 0.77
CA GLU A 255 -3.47 17.94 -0.62
C GLU A 255 -2.75 19.27 -0.97
N TRP A 256 -2.69 20.27 -0.08
CA TRP A 256 -1.87 21.48 -0.24
C TRP A 256 -0.61 21.47 0.63
N GLY A 257 -0.34 20.38 1.35
CA GLY A 257 0.82 20.22 2.21
C GLY A 257 0.68 20.90 3.57
N ASN A 258 -0.55 21.12 4.05
CA ASN A 258 -0.73 21.54 5.44
C ASN A 258 -0.71 20.30 6.32
N SER A 259 0.35 20.17 7.13
CA SER A 259 0.50 19.11 8.11
C SER A 259 -0.06 19.54 9.47
N TRP A 260 -0.76 18.64 10.15
CA TRP A 260 -1.24 18.85 11.52
C TRP A 260 -1.02 17.63 12.38
N CYS A 261 -1.10 17.84 13.70
CA CYS A 261 -0.98 16.79 14.71
C CYS A 261 -1.77 17.18 15.96
N TYR A 262 -3.09 17.10 15.84
CA TYR A 262 -4.02 17.24 16.97
C TYR A 262 -5.43 16.77 16.60
N SER A 263 -5.85 15.60 17.10
CA SER A 263 -7.26 15.18 17.28
C SER A 263 -8.17 15.12 16.03
N PHE A 264 -7.61 15.08 14.83
CA PHE A 264 -8.37 14.88 13.59
C PHE A 264 -7.53 14.04 12.64
N ASP A 265 -8.09 12.95 12.12
CA ASP A 265 -7.38 11.98 11.29
C ASP A 265 -8.18 11.73 10.02
N ILE A 266 -7.50 11.74 8.87
CA ILE A 266 -8.01 11.23 7.60
C ILE A 266 -6.91 10.35 7.02
N ASP A 267 -7.10 9.04 7.11
CA ASP A 267 -6.11 8.06 6.69
C ASP A 267 -6.65 7.12 5.63
N GLU A 268 -5.76 6.66 4.77
CA GLU A 268 -6.07 5.65 3.75
C GLU A 268 -5.20 4.41 3.95
N TRP A 269 -5.83 3.25 3.92
CA TRP A 269 -5.20 1.96 4.17
C TRP A 269 -5.44 1.01 3.00
N ASP A 270 -4.39 0.33 2.55
CA ASP A 270 -4.52 -0.81 1.64
C ASP A 270 -5.03 -2.03 2.42
N VAL A 271 -6.20 -2.54 2.02
CA VAL A 271 -6.87 -3.71 2.62
C VAL A 271 -7.12 -4.81 1.58
N SER A 272 -6.42 -4.76 0.44
CA SER A 272 -6.61 -5.65 -0.72
C SER A 272 -6.53 -7.14 -0.35
N ASP A 273 -5.55 -7.51 0.48
CA ASP A 273 -5.29 -8.90 0.86
C ASP A 273 -6.36 -9.50 1.79
N ASP A 274 -7.15 -8.64 2.44
CA ASP A 274 -8.11 -9.05 3.48
C ASP A 274 -9.56 -9.02 3.00
N ILE A 275 -9.83 -8.70 1.73
CA ILE A 275 -11.19 -8.62 1.17
C ILE A 275 -11.90 -9.98 1.20
N THR A 276 -13.15 -9.97 1.64
CA THR A 276 -14.06 -11.12 1.64
C THR A 276 -15.38 -10.77 0.94
N SER A 277 -16.16 -11.78 0.55
CA SER A 277 -17.51 -11.60 0.01
C SER A 277 -18.44 -12.60 0.66
N PRO A 278 -19.66 -12.19 1.08
CA PRO A 278 -20.28 -10.87 0.87
C PRO A 278 -20.14 -9.87 2.05
N ASN A 279 -19.17 -10.04 2.96
CA ASN A 279 -19.23 -9.37 4.27
C ASN A 279 -17.93 -8.68 4.70
N ASN A 280 -17.54 -7.63 3.98
CA ASN A 280 -16.43 -6.78 4.41
C ASN A 280 -16.81 -5.97 5.66
N ASN A 281 -15.89 -5.84 6.61
CA ASN A 281 -16.08 -5.06 7.83
C ASN A 281 -14.76 -4.51 8.35
N ALA A 282 -14.83 -3.32 8.96
CA ALA A 282 -13.72 -2.69 9.67
C ALA A 282 -14.08 -2.52 11.14
N THR A 283 -13.16 -2.85 12.03
CA THR A 283 -13.31 -2.67 13.48
C THR A 283 -12.31 -1.65 13.97
N PHE A 284 -12.81 -0.62 14.64
CA PHE A 284 -12.01 0.39 15.31
C PHE A 284 -11.85 -0.01 16.77
N ASP A 285 -10.64 0.09 17.31
CA ASP A 285 -10.32 -0.13 18.72
C ASP A 285 -9.54 1.09 19.25
N ARG A 286 -9.99 1.64 20.38
CA ARG A 286 -9.33 2.79 21.00
C ARG A 286 -8.01 2.40 21.69
N GLY A 287 -7.77 1.12 21.95
CA GLY A 287 -6.63 0.69 22.77
C GLY A 287 -6.62 1.37 24.13
N THR A 288 -5.56 2.12 24.43
CA THR A 288 -5.46 2.90 25.68
C THR A 288 -5.96 4.33 25.58
N ASP A 289 -6.31 4.83 24.39
CA ASP A 289 -6.80 6.19 24.23
C ASP A 289 -8.09 6.40 25.01
N PRO A 290 -8.22 7.52 25.75
CA PRO A 290 -9.38 7.73 26.61
C PRO A 290 -10.67 7.85 25.79
N TYR A 291 -10.59 8.45 24.60
CA TYR A 291 -11.71 8.66 23.70
C TYR A 291 -11.23 8.52 22.26
N LEU A 292 -12.01 7.82 21.43
CA LEU A 292 -11.83 7.78 19.98
C LEU A 292 -13.20 7.91 19.32
N HIS A 293 -13.30 8.81 18.34
CA HIS A 293 -14.54 9.08 17.62
C HIS A 293 -14.40 8.76 16.13
N PRO A 294 -14.58 7.48 15.72
CA PRO A 294 -14.74 7.16 14.31
C PRO A 294 -16.04 7.77 13.78
N VAL A 295 -15.98 8.38 12.60
CA VAL A 295 -17.12 9.12 12.02
C VAL A 295 -17.40 8.78 10.56
N VAL A 296 -16.39 8.45 9.77
CA VAL A 296 -16.54 8.04 8.36
C VAL A 296 -15.63 6.86 8.06
N ALA A 297 -16.12 5.90 7.27
CA ALA A 297 -15.33 4.83 6.69
C ALA A 297 -15.77 4.61 5.24
N VAL A 298 -14.85 4.75 4.30
CA VAL A 298 -15.08 4.55 2.86
C VAL A 298 -14.27 3.35 2.41
N LEU A 299 -14.95 2.33 1.90
CA LEU A 299 -14.31 1.19 1.25
C LEU A 299 -14.48 1.33 -0.26
N THR A 300 -13.38 1.35 -0.99
CA THR A 300 -13.37 1.23 -2.45
C THR A 300 -12.70 -0.05 -2.86
N ILE A 301 -13.30 -0.78 -3.80
CA ILE A 301 -12.79 -2.02 -4.37
C ILE A 301 -12.75 -1.83 -5.89
N GLN A 302 -11.55 -1.88 -6.45
CA GLN A 302 -11.31 -1.87 -7.89
C GLN A 302 -10.99 -3.29 -8.35
N PRO A 303 -11.47 -3.75 -9.50
CA PRO A 303 -11.09 -5.05 -10.06
C PRO A 303 -9.62 -5.08 -10.52
N TRP A 304 -8.97 -3.92 -10.57
CA TRP A 304 -7.57 -3.77 -10.90
C TRP A 304 -6.69 -3.78 -9.65
N TYR A 305 -5.53 -4.41 -9.76
CA TYR A 305 -4.38 -4.24 -8.90
C TYR A 305 -3.30 -3.52 -9.71
N PHE A 306 -2.90 -2.31 -9.31
CA PHE A 306 -1.83 -1.54 -9.94
C PHE A 306 -0.58 -1.55 -9.07
N LYS A 307 0.58 -1.35 -9.69
CA LYS A 307 1.79 -0.99 -8.97
C LYS A 307 1.61 0.37 -8.31
N GLU A 308 1.81 0.40 -7.01
CA GLU A 308 1.58 1.58 -6.20
C GLU A 308 2.42 2.78 -6.69
N PRO A 309 1.83 3.98 -6.72
CA PRO A 309 2.60 5.21 -6.91
C PRO A 309 3.52 5.43 -5.71
N TYR A 310 4.72 5.94 -5.96
CA TYR A 310 5.64 6.33 -4.90
C TYR A 310 5.88 7.84 -4.96
N GLN A 311 5.67 8.52 -3.83
CA GLN A 311 5.95 9.95 -3.67
C GLN A 311 6.80 10.12 -2.42
N ASN A 312 7.73 11.08 -2.43
CA ASN A 312 8.57 11.37 -1.27
C ASN A 312 7.69 11.79 -0.07
N PRO A 313 7.73 11.09 1.08
CA PRO A 313 6.99 11.49 2.27
C PRO A 313 7.58 12.72 3.00
N TYR A 314 8.78 13.22 2.64
CA TYR A 314 9.45 14.36 3.30
C TYR A 314 9.48 15.62 2.41
N ARG A 315 8.31 16.05 1.94
CA ARG A 315 8.16 17.30 1.18
C ARG A 315 8.35 18.57 2.05
N ASP A 316 8.25 18.44 3.37
CA ASP A 316 8.29 19.57 4.32
C ASP A 316 9.70 19.98 4.75
N GLY A 317 10.33 20.80 3.89
CA GLY A 317 11.59 21.48 4.19
C GLY A 317 12.44 21.84 2.98
N ALA A 318 12.04 21.40 1.78
CA ALA A 318 12.82 21.64 0.58
C ALA A 318 12.89 23.14 0.21
N PRO A 319 14.09 23.68 -0.11
CA PRO A 319 14.23 25.07 -0.51
C PRO A 319 13.38 25.37 -1.76
N PRO A 320 12.92 26.62 -1.97
CA PRO A 320 11.96 27.01 -3.03
C PRO A 320 12.44 26.82 -4.49
N ASN A 321 13.55 26.10 -4.71
CA ASN A 321 14.11 25.77 -6.01
C ASN A 321 14.17 24.24 -6.27
N THR A 322 13.46 23.40 -5.50
CA THR A 322 13.38 21.96 -5.78
C THR A 322 12.60 21.68 -7.07
N PRO A 323 13.04 20.72 -7.91
CA PRO A 323 12.31 20.31 -9.11
C PRO A 323 10.91 19.75 -8.79
N PRO A 324 9.99 19.71 -9.77
CA PRO A 324 8.62 19.24 -9.56
C PRO A 324 8.54 17.76 -9.17
N SER A 325 7.39 17.37 -8.63
CA SER A 325 6.93 16.09 -8.07
C SER A 325 7.05 14.82 -8.96
N GLY A 326 7.93 14.79 -9.97
CA GLY A 326 8.01 13.74 -11.00
C GLY A 326 9.04 12.63 -10.78
N ASN A 327 9.94 12.73 -9.80
CA ASN A 327 11.10 11.83 -9.74
C ASN A 327 10.78 10.39 -9.33
N TYR A 328 9.82 10.18 -8.43
CA TYR A 328 9.67 8.92 -7.70
C TYR A 328 8.64 7.94 -8.27
N ALA A 329 8.34 7.99 -9.58
CA ALA A 329 7.24 7.23 -10.15
C ALA A 329 5.88 7.54 -9.45
N PRO A 330 5.48 8.83 -9.38
CA PRO A 330 4.34 9.31 -8.60
C PRO A 330 2.97 8.84 -9.12
N SER A 331 2.95 8.19 -10.30
CA SER A 331 1.75 7.70 -10.98
C SER A 331 1.70 6.16 -11.06
N GLY A 332 2.66 5.47 -10.43
CA GLY A 332 2.86 4.01 -10.51
C GLY A 332 4.00 3.66 -11.46
N MET A 333 3.94 2.48 -12.10
CA MET A 333 4.94 2.04 -13.08
C MET A 333 5.17 3.12 -14.16
N PRO A 334 6.41 3.59 -14.39
CA PRO A 334 6.74 4.54 -15.47
C PRO A 334 6.39 4.00 -16.85
N ASP A 335 6.34 4.89 -17.84
CA ASP A 335 5.92 4.58 -19.21
C ASP A 335 6.88 5.15 -20.25
N PHE A 336 8.18 4.90 -20.08
CA PHE A 336 9.20 5.51 -20.94
C PHE A 336 9.11 5.05 -22.40
N ASP A 337 9.01 6.03 -23.30
CA ASP A 337 8.92 5.80 -24.74
C ASP A 337 10.24 5.29 -25.33
N GLU A 338 10.14 4.39 -26.32
CA GLU A 338 11.27 3.99 -27.17
C GLU A 338 11.48 4.93 -28.36
N THR A 339 10.55 5.85 -28.61
CA THR A 339 10.58 6.75 -29.78
C THR A 339 11.39 8.02 -29.53
N GLN A 340 12.39 7.96 -28.65
CA GLN A 340 13.29 9.07 -28.34
C GLN A 340 14.36 9.24 -29.44
N ASP A 341 14.80 10.48 -29.66
CA ASP A 341 15.96 10.83 -30.48
C ASP A 341 16.09 10.04 -31.81
N THR A 342 17.26 9.41 -32.04
CA THR A 342 17.63 8.63 -33.23
C THR A 342 17.72 7.12 -32.92
N TRP A 343 16.96 6.61 -31.94
CA TRP A 343 16.94 5.21 -31.48
C TRP A 343 16.30 4.25 -32.49
N GLN A 344 16.94 4.16 -33.65
CA GLN A 344 16.39 3.56 -34.85
C GLN A 344 17.42 2.63 -35.50
N THR A 345 16.96 1.51 -36.03
CA THR A 345 17.73 0.60 -36.86
C THR A 345 17.26 0.65 -38.30
N ILE A 346 18.04 0.08 -39.21
CA ILE A 346 17.65 -0.11 -40.61
C ILE A 346 17.64 -1.60 -40.92
N ASN A 347 16.48 -2.15 -41.27
CA ASN A 347 16.37 -3.53 -41.76
C ASN A 347 16.17 -3.55 -43.28
N ALA A 348 16.51 -4.70 -43.86
CA ALA A 348 16.27 -4.97 -45.27
C ALA A 348 14.78 -4.82 -45.63
N GLY A 349 14.53 -4.28 -46.82
CA GLY A 349 13.19 -4.17 -47.39
C GLY A 349 12.59 -5.52 -47.81
N PRO A 350 11.45 -5.50 -48.54
CA PRO A 350 10.82 -6.70 -49.09
C PRO A 350 11.71 -7.60 -49.95
N ASP A 351 12.83 -7.09 -50.48
CA ASP A 351 13.81 -7.88 -51.23
C ASP A 351 14.79 -8.70 -50.35
N GLY A 352 14.80 -8.45 -49.03
CA GLY A 352 15.67 -9.13 -48.06
C GLY A 352 17.15 -8.74 -48.15
N ILE A 353 17.48 -7.62 -48.80
CA ILE A 353 18.84 -7.11 -48.97
C ILE A 353 18.93 -5.71 -48.37
N VAL A 354 19.85 -5.51 -47.42
CA VAL A 354 20.18 -4.16 -46.92
C VAL A 354 20.92 -3.37 -47.99
N GLN A 355 20.31 -2.29 -48.47
CA GLN A 355 20.88 -1.40 -49.48
C GLN A 355 21.64 -0.22 -48.85
N SER A 356 21.36 0.07 -47.59
CA SER A 356 22.03 1.09 -46.77
C SER A 356 23.44 0.65 -46.40
N THR A 357 24.28 1.62 -46.02
CA THR A 357 25.66 1.37 -45.58
C THR A 357 25.85 2.00 -44.20
N PRO A 358 26.43 1.27 -43.22
CA PRO A 358 26.71 1.83 -41.91
C PRO A 358 27.56 3.09 -42.00
N LEU A 359 27.21 4.08 -41.19
CA LEU A 359 27.96 5.32 -41.03
C LEU A 359 28.44 5.44 -39.58
N MET A 360 29.63 6.04 -39.40
CA MET A 360 30.21 6.29 -38.08
C MET A 360 30.35 5.00 -37.25
N ASP A 361 29.65 4.89 -36.12
CA ASP A 361 29.70 3.71 -35.23
C ASP A 361 28.53 2.75 -35.43
N ASP A 362 27.63 3.02 -36.38
CA ASP A 362 26.61 2.07 -36.78
C ASP A 362 27.24 0.72 -37.20
N VAL A 363 26.58 -0.38 -36.83
CA VAL A 363 27.11 -1.74 -36.98
C VAL A 363 26.21 -2.55 -37.91
N MET A 364 26.82 -3.29 -38.86
CA MET A 364 26.10 -4.34 -39.59
C MET A 364 25.76 -5.48 -38.63
N VAL A 365 24.48 -5.78 -38.50
CA VAL A 365 23.99 -6.84 -37.62
C VAL A 365 23.45 -7.99 -38.43
N ASN A 366 23.67 -9.23 -37.96
CA ASN A 366 22.98 -10.40 -38.48
C ASN A 366 21.96 -10.81 -37.41
N ALA A 367 20.72 -10.36 -37.51
CA ALA A 367 19.68 -10.89 -36.63
C ALA A 367 19.45 -12.39 -36.90
N ALA A 368 19.15 -13.15 -35.85
CA ALA A 368 19.05 -14.61 -35.84
C ALA A 368 17.84 -15.15 -36.68
N PRO A 369 17.61 -16.48 -36.79
CA PRO A 369 17.25 -17.15 -38.04
C PRO A 369 15.86 -16.79 -38.59
N GLY A 370 15.81 -15.90 -39.58
CA GLY A 370 14.62 -15.54 -40.37
C GLY A 370 15.03 -14.96 -41.74
N PRO A 371 14.10 -14.79 -42.70
CA PRO A 371 14.42 -14.35 -44.06
C PRO A 371 14.92 -12.89 -44.18
N TYR A 372 14.92 -12.10 -43.10
CA TYR A 372 15.44 -10.71 -43.03
C TYR A 372 16.81 -10.68 -42.34
N GLY A 373 17.68 -11.58 -42.77
CA GLY A 373 19.08 -11.54 -42.39
C GLY A 373 19.71 -10.25 -42.89
N ILE A 374 20.44 -9.59 -41.99
CA ILE A 374 21.24 -8.37 -42.19
C ILE A 374 20.43 -7.08 -41.93
N GLY A 375 20.94 -6.22 -41.05
CA GLY A 375 20.44 -4.88 -40.72
C GLY A 375 21.56 -3.93 -40.28
N ILE A 376 21.25 -2.68 -39.95
CA ILE A 376 22.17 -1.68 -39.40
C ILE A 376 21.64 -1.22 -38.04
N ALA A 377 22.43 -1.42 -36.99
CA ALA A 377 22.15 -0.94 -35.64
C ALA A 377 22.90 0.36 -35.33
N PRO A 378 22.37 1.24 -34.46
CA PRO A 378 22.89 2.58 -34.19
C PRO A 378 24.23 2.63 -33.43
N GLY A 379 24.88 1.50 -33.18
CA GLY A 379 26.20 1.48 -32.55
C GLY A 379 26.23 1.96 -31.09
N PRO A 380 27.43 1.98 -30.45
CA PRO A 380 27.58 2.30 -29.04
C PRO A 380 27.05 3.68 -28.59
N ASN A 381 27.02 4.68 -29.47
CA ASN A 381 26.48 6.00 -29.15
C ASN A 381 24.93 6.02 -29.10
N CYS A 382 24.28 4.89 -29.43
CA CYS A 382 22.82 4.68 -29.49
C CYS A 382 22.09 5.54 -30.53
N ALA A 383 22.80 6.33 -31.32
CA ALA A 383 22.27 7.23 -32.31
C ALA A 383 22.49 6.70 -33.72
N ARG A 384 21.41 6.51 -34.48
CA ARG A 384 21.52 6.08 -35.88
C ARG A 384 22.14 7.16 -36.74
N ASP A 385 23.34 6.89 -37.26
CA ASP A 385 24.06 7.78 -38.16
C ASP A 385 23.80 7.49 -39.64
N SER A 386 23.37 6.27 -39.98
CA SER A 386 23.09 5.84 -41.35
C SER A 386 21.83 6.46 -41.93
N ALA A 387 21.88 6.78 -43.23
CA ALA A 387 20.73 7.21 -43.99
C ALA A 387 20.06 6.01 -44.67
N LEU A 388 18.72 6.02 -44.70
CA LEU A 388 17.93 5.04 -45.44
C LEU A 388 18.28 5.05 -46.94
N ALA A 389 18.47 3.88 -47.52
CA ALA A 389 18.63 3.69 -48.96
C ALA A 389 17.71 2.59 -49.47
N GLY A 390 17.17 2.77 -50.68
CA GLY A 390 16.46 1.67 -51.35
C GLY A 390 15.06 1.41 -50.83
N ASP A 391 14.74 0.13 -50.67
CA ASP A 391 13.53 -0.39 -50.03
C ASP A 391 13.72 -0.75 -48.55
N ASP A 392 14.90 -0.47 -47.97
CA ASP A 392 15.18 -0.63 -46.55
C ASP A 392 14.16 0.14 -45.68
N GLN A 393 13.97 -0.33 -44.45
CA GLN A 393 12.98 0.20 -43.51
C GLN A 393 13.64 0.64 -42.21
N VAL A 394 13.17 1.77 -41.67
CA VAL A 394 13.56 2.24 -40.33
C VAL A 394 12.66 1.60 -39.28
N ILE A 395 13.27 1.06 -38.23
CA ILE A 395 12.60 0.34 -37.15
C ILE A 395 13.07 0.91 -35.80
N TYR A 396 12.18 1.02 -34.82
CA TYR A 396 12.57 1.33 -33.44
C TYR A 396 13.00 0.04 -32.74
N SER A 397 14.05 0.12 -31.92
CA SER A 397 14.69 -1.09 -31.37
C SER A 397 14.85 -1.09 -29.86
N PHE A 398 14.26 -0.12 -29.16
CA PHE A 398 14.58 0.19 -27.77
C PHE A 398 13.47 -0.18 -26.79
N CYS A 399 12.39 -0.84 -27.24
CA CYS A 399 11.34 -1.34 -26.36
C CYS A 399 11.84 -2.20 -25.20
N GLY A 400 12.79 -3.13 -25.44
CA GLY A 400 13.38 -3.95 -24.37
C GLY A 400 14.11 -3.13 -23.29
N PRO A 401 15.11 -2.31 -23.66
CA PRO A 401 15.78 -1.41 -22.72
C PRO A 401 14.84 -0.44 -22.01
N SER A 402 13.83 0.10 -22.70
CA SER A 402 12.84 1.02 -22.13
C SER A 402 11.94 0.31 -21.12
N ALA A 403 11.49 -0.90 -21.42
CA ALA A 403 10.70 -1.72 -20.50
C ALA A 403 11.47 -2.04 -19.21
N VAL A 404 12.77 -2.37 -19.30
CA VAL A 404 13.64 -2.58 -18.12
C VAL A 404 13.89 -1.26 -17.37
N ALA A 405 14.01 -0.14 -18.08
CA ALA A 405 14.16 1.17 -17.46
C ALA A 405 12.94 1.51 -16.60
N ASN A 406 11.72 1.23 -17.07
CA ASN A 406 10.49 1.40 -16.27
C ASN A 406 10.59 0.64 -14.95
N CYS A 407 11.01 -0.63 -15.01
CA CYS A 407 11.16 -1.49 -13.82
C CYS A 407 12.23 -0.95 -12.86
N PHE A 408 13.44 -0.70 -13.37
CA PHE A 408 14.54 -0.22 -12.53
C PHE A 408 14.21 1.10 -11.88
N TRP A 409 13.59 2.03 -12.61
CA TRP A 409 13.14 3.30 -12.07
C TRP A 409 12.08 3.14 -10.97
N TRP A 410 11.10 2.27 -11.18
CA TRP A 410 10.06 2.03 -10.18
C TRP A 410 10.61 1.39 -8.90
N PHE A 411 11.47 0.38 -9.01
CA PHE A 411 12.08 -0.25 -7.83
C PHE A 411 13.09 0.66 -7.12
N ASP A 412 13.86 1.44 -7.87
CA ASP A 412 14.79 2.40 -7.27
C ASP A 412 14.03 3.45 -6.46
N ALA A 413 12.95 3.97 -7.03
CA ALA A 413 12.03 4.84 -6.30
C ALA A 413 11.44 4.16 -5.06
N LYS A 414 10.91 2.95 -5.21
CA LYS A 414 10.26 2.20 -4.11
C LYS A 414 11.20 1.90 -2.93
N PHE A 415 12.46 1.58 -3.20
CA PHE A 415 13.43 1.14 -2.18
C PHE A 415 14.44 2.22 -1.78
N GLY A 416 14.42 3.39 -2.42
CA GLY A 416 15.26 4.53 -2.11
C GLY A 416 15.07 5.11 -0.70
N ASN A 417 16.00 5.99 -0.28
CA ASN A 417 15.95 6.62 1.03
C ASN A 417 14.70 7.50 1.16
N HIS A 418 13.84 7.14 2.10
CA HIS A 418 12.63 7.88 2.40
C HIS A 418 12.94 9.23 3.07
N SER A 419 14.11 9.42 3.68
CA SER A 419 14.54 10.65 4.38
C SER A 419 15.37 11.60 3.51
N GLY A 420 15.76 11.17 2.31
CA GLY A 420 16.43 12.00 1.31
C GLY A 420 15.42 12.66 0.38
N TYR A 421 15.87 13.54 -0.52
CA TYR A 421 15.04 14.00 -1.63
C TYR A 421 15.83 13.90 -2.94
N PRO A 422 15.21 13.48 -4.06
CA PRO A 422 15.89 13.39 -5.32
C PRO A 422 16.40 14.77 -5.72
N GLY A 423 17.62 14.81 -6.25
CA GLY A 423 18.36 16.03 -6.52
C GLY A 423 19.20 16.53 -5.36
N ASP A 424 19.20 15.87 -4.19
CA ASP A 424 20.18 16.13 -3.12
C ASP A 424 21.58 15.54 -3.42
N GLY A 425 21.66 14.65 -4.42
CA GLY A 425 22.88 13.96 -4.84
C GLY A 425 23.28 12.79 -3.94
N VAL A 426 22.35 12.28 -3.13
CA VAL A 426 22.52 11.14 -2.22
C VAL A 426 21.73 9.94 -2.77
N ASP A 427 22.45 9.07 -3.47
CA ASP A 427 21.96 7.78 -4.00
C ASP A 427 22.18 6.69 -2.92
N GLU A 428 21.10 6.21 -2.30
CA GLU A 428 21.15 5.13 -1.29
C GLU A 428 20.71 3.76 -1.82
N PHE A 429 20.00 3.72 -2.95
CA PHE A 429 19.65 2.48 -3.64
C PHE A 429 20.21 2.55 -5.05
N SER A 430 21.23 1.76 -5.35
CA SER A 430 22.05 1.99 -6.55
C SER A 430 21.55 1.26 -7.81
N LEU A 431 20.24 1.07 -7.98
CA LEU A 431 19.68 0.36 -9.13
C LEU A 431 19.65 1.26 -10.37
N VAL A 432 19.28 2.53 -10.18
CA VAL A 432 19.38 3.63 -11.14
C VAL A 432 20.33 4.67 -10.56
N THR A 433 21.35 5.03 -11.34
CA THR A 433 22.29 6.07 -10.92
C THR A 433 22.24 7.27 -11.85
N ASN A 434 22.93 8.35 -11.48
CA ASN A 434 23.06 9.53 -12.31
C ASN A 434 24.07 9.28 -13.45
N TYR A 435 23.57 9.15 -14.69
CA TYR A 435 24.39 8.92 -15.89
C TYR A 435 24.94 10.22 -16.51
N GLY A 436 24.95 11.32 -15.76
CA GLY A 436 25.41 12.64 -16.21
C GLY A 436 24.31 13.69 -16.35
N ALA A 437 23.07 13.34 -15.99
CA ALA A 437 21.91 14.23 -15.95
C ALA A 437 21.89 15.19 -14.74
N GLY A 438 22.72 14.92 -13.73
CA GLY A 438 22.77 15.68 -12.48
C GLY A 438 22.01 15.02 -11.34
N ASP A 439 21.04 14.16 -11.66
CA ASP A 439 20.21 13.43 -10.70
C ASP A 439 19.71 12.11 -11.32
N ASP A 440 19.59 11.06 -10.51
CA ASP A 440 19.27 9.69 -10.96
C ASP A 440 17.82 9.54 -11.44
N HIS A 441 16.90 10.31 -10.87
CA HIS A 441 15.49 10.33 -11.26
C HIS A 441 15.10 11.58 -12.04
N SER A 442 16.07 12.31 -12.60
CA SER A 442 15.78 13.42 -13.49
C SER A 442 15.17 12.93 -14.80
N VAL A 443 14.18 13.66 -15.33
CA VAL A 443 13.65 13.45 -16.70
C VAL A 443 14.74 13.39 -17.78
N SER A 444 15.88 14.05 -17.54
CA SER A 444 17.03 14.06 -18.46
C SER A 444 17.95 12.83 -18.31
N ASN A 445 17.77 12.03 -17.27
CA ASN A 445 18.50 10.79 -17.03
C ASN A 445 17.86 9.60 -17.77
N VAL A 446 16.55 9.65 -18.05
CA VAL A 446 15.81 8.58 -18.75
C VAL A 446 16.50 8.15 -20.06
N PRO A 447 16.85 9.06 -20.99
CA PRO A 447 17.54 8.64 -22.21
C PRO A 447 18.91 7.99 -21.94
N LEU A 448 19.62 8.43 -20.91
CA LEU A 448 20.96 7.94 -20.56
C LEU A 448 20.91 6.55 -19.90
N LEU A 449 19.90 6.32 -19.05
CA LEU A 449 19.60 5.01 -18.47
C LEU A 449 19.26 4.00 -19.58
N ILE A 450 18.33 4.36 -20.47
CA ILE A 450 17.92 3.50 -21.58
C ILE A 450 19.11 3.18 -22.52
N ASN A 451 19.95 4.17 -22.85
CA ASN A 451 21.18 3.95 -23.63
C ASN A 451 22.16 2.98 -22.95
N SER A 452 22.30 3.07 -21.63
CA SER A 452 23.18 2.20 -20.86
C SER A 452 22.65 0.76 -20.84
N LEU A 453 21.33 0.58 -20.66
CA LEU A 453 20.65 -0.70 -20.74
C LEU A 453 20.74 -1.29 -22.16
N ALA A 454 20.54 -0.49 -23.20
CA ALA A 454 20.65 -0.92 -24.59
C ALA A 454 22.03 -1.46 -24.96
N ASN A 455 23.10 -0.83 -24.45
CA ASN A 455 24.45 -1.33 -24.62
C ASN A 455 24.68 -2.65 -23.85
N CYS A 456 24.18 -2.74 -22.63
CA CYS A 456 24.28 -3.93 -21.79
C CYS A 456 23.52 -5.14 -22.37
N MET A 457 22.35 -4.90 -22.97
CA MET A 457 21.50 -5.89 -23.65
C MET A 457 21.91 -6.16 -25.10
N LEU A 458 23.01 -5.56 -25.56
CA LEU A 458 23.54 -5.68 -26.93
C LEU A 458 22.60 -5.18 -28.03
N THR A 459 21.54 -4.44 -27.69
CA THR A 459 20.58 -3.82 -28.60
C THR A 459 21.29 -2.97 -29.65
N THR A 460 22.27 -2.17 -29.22
CA THR A 460 23.08 -1.29 -30.08
C THR A 460 23.98 -2.04 -31.07
N THR A 461 24.21 -3.33 -30.85
CA THR A 461 25.08 -4.18 -31.69
C THR A 461 24.34 -5.29 -32.42
N LYS A 462 23.08 -5.57 -32.06
CA LYS A 462 22.22 -6.59 -32.67
C LYS A 462 21.00 -6.00 -33.38
N GLY A 463 20.68 -4.74 -33.11
CA GLY A 463 19.52 -4.04 -33.63
C GLY A 463 18.21 -4.41 -32.96
N THR A 464 18.21 -5.38 -32.03
CA THR A 464 17.08 -5.79 -31.20
C THR A 464 17.61 -6.36 -29.89
N THR A 465 16.72 -6.54 -28.92
CA THR A 465 17.02 -7.17 -27.64
C THR A 465 16.50 -8.59 -27.64
N SER A 466 17.35 -9.57 -27.31
CA SER A 466 16.89 -10.94 -27.08
C SER A 466 16.67 -11.19 -25.58
N VAL A 467 15.77 -12.12 -25.24
CA VAL A 467 15.46 -12.49 -23.85
C VAL A 467 16.74 -12.88 -23.09
N THR A 468 17.65 -13.62 -23.71
CA THR A 468 18.88 -14.07 -23.06
C THR A 468 19.89 -12.94 -22.82
N ASP A 469 19.95 -11.95 -23.71
CA ASP A 469 20.77 -10.75 -23.48
C ASP A 469 20.17 -9.86 -22.39
N MET A 470 18.84 -9.73 -22.35
CA MET A 470 18.12 -9.03 -21.29
C MET A 470 18.38 -9.66 -19.92
N GLN A 471 18.20 -10.99 -19.79
CA GLN A 471 18.54 -11.75 -18.58
C GLN A 471 19.99 -11.54 -18.15
N SER A 472 20.92 -11.70 -19.07
CA SER A 472 22.36 -11.57 -18.78
C SER A 472 22.69 -10.15 -18.33
N CYS A 473 22.07 -9.15 -18.96
CA CYS A 473 22.23 -7.76 -18.60
C CYS A 473 21.68 -7.48 -17.21
N ILE A 474 20.42 -7.84 -16.90
CA ILE A 474 19.81 -7.60 -15.59
C ILE A 474 20.65 -8.26 -14.48
N ASN A 475 21.03 -9.54 -14.64
CA ASN A 475 21.88 -10.23 -13.66
C ASN A 475 23.22 -9.51 -13.43
N ALA A 476 23.88 -9.06 -14.51
CA ALA A 476 25.13 -8.31 -14.41
C ALA A 476 24.92 -6.92 -13.78
N TRP A 477 23.81 -6.25 -14.10
CA TRP A 477 23.45 -4.94 -13.58
C TRP A 477 23.23 -4.99 -12.07
N LEU A 478 22.40 -5.92 -11.59
CA LEU A 478 22.17 -6.15 -10.17
C LEU A 478 23.46 -6.49 -9.43
N SER A 479 24.35 -7.27 -10.04
CA SER A 479 25.66 -7.59 -9.45
C SER A 479 26.56 -6.36 -9.35
N ASN A 480 26.61 -5.53 -10.39
CA ASN A 480 27.42 -4.31 -10.42
C ASN A 480 26.89 -3.25 -9.45
N ALA A 481 25.57 -3.18 -9.27
CA ALA A 481 24.91 -2.33 -8.28
C ALA A 481 25.09 -2.84 -6.84
N GLY A 482 25.58 -4.07 -6.65
CA GLY A 482 25.69 -4.69 -5.32
C GLY A 482 24.35 -5.13 -4.74
N LEU A 483 23.34 -5.32 -5.58
CA LEU A 483 21.95 -5.61 -5.20
C LEU A 483 21.54 -7.07 -5.41
N SER A 484 22.46 -7.97 -5.79
CA SER A 484 22.13 -9.40 -6.04
C SER A 484 21.63 -10.18 -4.81
N ASN A 485 21.81 -9.64 -3.61
CA ASN A 485 21.19 -10.17 -2.39
C ASN A 485 19.79 -9.59 -2.17
N ILE A 486 19.43 -8.45 -2.75
CA ILE A 486 18.12 -7.82 -2.56
C ILE A 486 17.17 -8.13 -3.71
N LEU A 487 17.68 -8.09 -4.94
CA LEU A 487 16.95 -8.32 -6.17
C LEU A 487 17.57 -9.50 -6.94
N TYR A 488 16.74 -10.22 -7.67
CA TYR A 488 17.17 -11.21 -8.64
C TYR A 488 16.34 -11.12 -9.92
N GLU A 489 16.83 -11.77 -10.97
CA GLU A 489 16.11 -11.90 -12.22
C GLU A 489 15.50 -13.30 -12.32
N HIS A 490 14.27 -13.38 -12.85
CA HIS A 490 13.63 -14.64 -13.20
C HIS A 490 12.89 -14.51 -14.52
N THR A 491 13.08 -15.46 -15.43
CA THR A 491 12.33 -15.51 -16.68
C THR A 491 11.52 -16.77 -16.80
N GLU A 492 10.23 -16.60 -17.06
CA GLU A 492 9.30 -17.69 -17.29
C GLU A 492 8.89 -17.76 -18.77
N PRO A 493 9.13 -18.89 -19.46
CA PRO A 493 8.65 -19.10 -20.81
C PRO A 493 7.16 -19.48 -20.82
N LYS A 494 6.40 -18.90 -21.77
CA LYS A 494 4.96 -19.19 -21.98
C LYS A 494 4.13 -19.08 -20.69
N PRO A 495 4.27 -17.98 -19.92
CA PRO A 495 3.54 -17.84 -18.67
C PRO A 495 2.03 -17.80 -18.93
N ASP A 496 1.26 -18.39 -18.01
CA ASP A 496 -0.19 -18.20 -18.02
C ASP A 496 -0.59 -16.90 -17.32
N PHE A 497 -1.81 -16.43 -17.59
CA PHE A 497 -2.32 -15.19 -17.02
C PHE A 497 -2.30 -15.18 -15.48
N TYR A 498 -2.65 -16.29 -14.83
CA TYR A 498 -2.75 -16.36 -13.38
C TYR A 498 -1.37 -16.33 -12.72
N TRP A 499 -0.38 -16.91 -13.39
CA TRP A 499 1.01 -16.80 -12.99
C TRP A 499 1.50 -15.36 -13.09
N ILE A 500 1.27 -14.67 -14.22
CA ILE A 500 1.64 -13.25 -14.40
C ILE A 500 0.97 -12.39 -13.31
N GLU A 501 -0.31 -12.64 -13.08
CA GLU A 501 -1.09 -11.96 -12.05
C GLU A 501 -0.47 -12.12 -10.65
N GLU A 502 -0.11 -13.35 -10.27
CA GLU A 502 0.50 -13.65 -8.98
C GLU A 502 1.82 -12.89 -8.81
N GLU A 503 2.64 -12.82 -9.85
CA GLU A 503 3.93 -12.12 -9.80
C GLU A 503 3.78 -10.60 -9.73
N ILE A 504 2.82 -10.01 -10.48
CA ILE A 504 2.49 -8.58 -10.34
C ILE A 504 2.10 -8.26 -8.88
N LYS A 505 1.28 -9.13 -8.25
CA LYS A 505 0.80 -8.97 -6.88
C LYS A 505 1.84 -9.22 -5.79
N LYS A 506 2.84 -10.06 -6.06
CA LYS A 506 4.04 -10.20 -5.22
C LYS A 506 4.97 -8.98 -5.33
N SER A 507 4.52 -7.92 -6.01
CA SER A 507 5.31 -6.73 -6.29
C SER A 507 6.58 -7.05 -7.06
N GLN A 508 6.55 -8.05 -7.96
CA GLN A 508 7.60 -8.26 -8.94
C GLN A 508 7.37 -7.30 -10.10
N ASP A 509 8.43 -6.81 -10.71
CA ASP A 509 8.31 -6.09 -11.98
C ASP A 509 8.26 -7.10 -13.12
N VAL A 510 7.14 -7.14 -13.84
CA VAL A 510 6.92 -8.10 -14.91
C VAL A 510 7.02 -7.40 -16.26
N ILE A 511 7.98 -7.83 -17.07
CA ILE A 511 8.16 -7.42 -18.46
C ILE A 511 7.70 -8.58 -19.35
N LEU A 512 6.83 -8.32 -20.32
CA LEU A 512 6.37 -9.34 -21.26
C LEU A 512 7.05 -9.17 -22.61
N LEU A 513 7.52 -10.29 -23.19
CA LEU A 513 7.80 -10.36 -24.62
C LEU A 513 6.51 -10.79 -25.34
N LEU A 514 5.95 -9.86 -26.11
CA LEU A 514 4.84 -10.09 -27.00
C LEU A 514 5.37 -10.55 -28.37
N GLY A 515 4.99 -11.75 -28.80
CA GLY A 515 5.33 -12.29 -30.12
C GLY A 515 4.23 -12.01 -31.13
N PHE A 516 4.59 -11.46 -32.29
CA PHE A 516 3.66 -11.23 -33.40
C PHE A 516 3.72 -12.39 -34.40
N TRP A 517 2.58 -13.07 -34.60
CA TRP A 517 2.45 -14.23 -35.47
C TRP A 517 1.46 -13.97 -36.59
N GLU A 518 1.89 -14.12 -37.84
CA GLU A 518 1.02 -14.00 -39.01
C GLU A 518 0.36 -15.34 -39.32
N ASN A 519 -0.98 -15.35 -39.41
CA ASN A 519 -1.73 -16.49 -39.92
C ASN A 519 -1.67 -16.55 -41.46
N ARG A 520 -0.85 -17.45 -41.98
CA ARG A 520 -0.68 -17.73 -43.41
C ARG A 520 -1.51 -18.94 -43.84
N SER A 521 -2.83 -18.75 -43.95
CA SER A 521 -3.77 -19.79 -44.40
C SER A 521 -3.78 -21.05 -43.51
N GLY A 522 -3.74 -20.88 -42.19
CA GLY A 522 -3.82 -21.96 -41.20
C GLY A 522 -2.47 -22.43 -40.65
N SER A 523 -1.35 -21.90 -41.15
CA SER A 523 -0.03 -22.00 -40.52
C SER A 523 0.40 -20.64 -39.96
N TYR A 524 1.08 -20.63 -38.82
CA TYR A 524 1.57 -19.40 -38.19
C TYR A 524 3.06 -19.20 -38.43
N GLU A 525 3.46 -17.97 -38.71
CA GLU A 525 4.86 -17.56 -38.82
C GLU A 525 5.13 -16.35 -37.93
N ARG A 526 6.18 -16.42 -37.11
CA ARG A 526 6.58 -15.31 -36.25
C ARG A 526 7.19 -14.24 -37.14
N ILE A 527 6.62 -13.05 -37.09
CA ILE A 527 6.99 -11.90 -37.92
C ILE A 527 7.64 -10.79 -37.10
N GLY A 528 7.63 -10.85 -35.77
CA GLY A 528 8.19 -9.82 -34.91
C GLY A 528 7.90 -10.03 -33.44
N GLY A 529 8.29 -9.05 -32.63
CA GLY A 529 7.88 -8.97 -31.23
C GLY A 529 8.15 -7.61 -30.59
N HIS A 530 7.61 -7.42 -29.40
CA HIS A 530 7.66 -6.16 -28.64
C HIS A 530 7.75 -6.43 -27.14
N TYR A 531 8.48 -5.58 -26.41
CA TYR A 531 8.56 -5.67 -24.95
C TYR A 531 7.69 -4.59 -24.32
N VAL A 532 6.88 -4.99 -23.34
CA VAL A 532 6.03 -4.10 -22.54
C VAL A 532 6.21 -4.40 -21.06
N THR A 533 5.99 -3.40 -20.20
CA THR A 533 6.03 -3.58 -18.75
C THR A 533 4.61 -3.62 -18.19
N CYS A 534 4.30 -4.58 -17.32
CA CYS A 534 2.99 -4.66 -16.67
C CYS A 534 2.90 -3.63 -15.54
N ALA A 535 1.99 -2.67 -15.69
CA ALA A 535 1.65 -1.69 -14.66
C ALA A 535 0.58 -2.20 -13.68
N GLY A 536 -0.24 -3.17 -14.11
CA GLY A 536 -1.32 -3.71 -13.28
C GLY A 536 -2.06 -4.88 -13.92
N VAL A 537 -2.99 -5.47 -13.17
CA VAL A 537 -3.79 -6.64 -13.57
C VAL A 537 -5.22 -6.54 -13.06
N ASN A 538 -6.18 -6.93 -13.90
CA ASN A 538 -7.58 -7.15 -13.51
C ASN A 538 -7.96 -8.59 -13.81
N SER A 539 -8.09 -9.39 -12.75
CA SER A 539 -8.38 -10.82 -12.95
C SER A 539 -9.83 -11.14 -13.16
N VAL A 540 -10.75 -10.23 -12.83
CA VAL A 540 -12.19 -10.43 -13.08
C VAL A 540 -12.42 -10.48 -14.58
N ASP A 541 -11.82 -9.54 -15.30
CA ASP A 541 -11.97 -9.41 -16.75
C ASP A 541 -10.82 -10.05 -17.54
N GLN A 542 -9.81 -10.60 -16.85
CA GLN A 542 -8.58 -11.15 -17.43
C GLN A 542 -7.83 -10.11 -18.28
N GLU A 543 -7.61 -8.93 -17.71
CA GLU A 543 -6.93 -7.82 -18.38
C GLU A 543 -5.58 -7.53 -17.72
N LEU A 544 -4.62 -7.08 -18.52
CA LEU A 544 -3.36 -6.53 -18.06
C LEU A 544 -3.28 -5.05 -18.46
N ALA A 545 -2.67 -4.24 -17.61
CA ALA A 545 -2.34 -2.86 -17.90
C ALA A 545 -0.86 -2.79 -18.30
N PHE A 546 -0.57 -2.24 -19.47
CA PHE A 546 0.78 -2.08 -19.99
C PHE A 546 1.24 -0.63 -19.88
N SER A 547 2.46 -0.45 -19.39
CA SER A 547 3.32 0.66 -19.80
C SER A 547 4.02 0.20 -21.08
N ASP A 548 3.56 0.71 -22.21
CA ASP A 548 3.98 0.28 -23.54
C ASP A 548 4.92 1.34 -24.14
N PRO A 549 6.21 1.04 -24.34
CA PRO A 549 7.17 2.02 -24.87
C PRO A 549 6.82 2.63 -26.24
N PHE A 550 5.82 2.11 -26.95
CA PHE A 550 5.44 2.57 -28.27
C PHE A 550 3.99 3.09 -28.37
N PHE A 551 3.06 2.57 -27.56
CA PHE A 551 1.64 2.91 -27.65
C PHE A 551 1.14 3.61 -26.39
N ASP A 552 0.54 4.79 -26.60
CA ASP A 552 -0.25 5.50 -25.59
C ASP A 552 -1.75 5.29 -25.87
N ASN A 553 -2.20 4.02 -25.84
CA ASN A 553 -3.54 3.65 -26.28
C ASN A 553 -4.63 4.29 -25.39
N ALA A 554 -4.38 4.40 -24.08
CA ALA A 554 -5.26 5.07 -23.14
C ALA A 554 -5.45 6.54 -23.52
N GLU A 555 -4.35 7.23 -23.83
CA GLU A 555 -4.36 8.65 -24.22
C GLU A 555 -5.04 8.91 -25.56
N ALA A 556 -4.99 7.92 -26.45
CA ALA A 556 -5.76 7.91 -27.69
C ALA A 556 -7.28 7.75 -27.47
N GLY A 557 -7.73 7.58 -26.21
CA GLY A 557 -9.13 7.48 -25.81
C GLY A 557 -9.67 6.04 -25.76
N ASN A 558 -8.79 5.03 -25.79
CA ASN A 558 -9.17 3.63 -25.59
C ASN A 558 -9.07 3.25 -24.10
N PRO A 559 -9.49 2.04 -23.70
CA PRO A 559 -9.43 1.62 -22.29
C PRO A 559 -8.02 1.70 -21.72
N GLY A 560 -7.90 2.34 -20.55
CA GLY A 560 -6.63 2.52 -19.85
C GLY A 560 -6.77 3.42 -18.64
N ARG A 561 -5.64 3.81 -18.05
CA ARG A 561 -5.56 4.74 -16.90
C ARG A 561 -4.50 5.80 -17.18
N ILE A 562 -4.88 7.06 -17.02
CA ILE A 562 -4.01 8.25 -17.16
C ILE A 562 -4.12 9.04 -15.85
N PRO A 563 -3.25 8.77 -14.86
CA PRO A 563 -3.39 9.34 -13.52
C PRO A 563 -3.26 10.86 -13.49
N VAL A 564 -2.39 11.40 -14.34
CA VAL A 564 -2.20 12.85 -14.49
C VAL A 564 -2.59 13.24 -15.90
N ALA A 565 -3.69 13.97 -16.03
CA ALA A 565 -4.17 14.44 -17.32
C ALA A 565 -3.13 15.37 -17.99
N HIS A 566 -2.81 15.09 -19.25
CA HIS A 566 -1.92 15.89 -20.08
C HIS A 566 -2.38 15.86 -21.55
N THR A 567 -1.70 16.62 -22.43
CA THR A 567 -2.23 16.89 -23.78
C THR A 567 -1.80 15.83 -24.79
N TYR A 568 -2.74 15.08 -25.35
CA TYR A 568 -2.51 14.14 -26.45
C TYR A 568 -3.03 14.67 -27.81
N PRO A 569 -2.30 14.49 -28.94
CA PRO A 569 -0.98 13.87 -29.06
C PRO A 569 0.16 14.81 -28.64
N HIS A 570 1.27 14.24 -28.16
CA HIS A 570 2.49 14.96 -27.79
C HIS A 570 3.75 14.33 -28.40
N GLY A 571 4.92 14.89 -28.08
CA GLY A 571 6.21 14.31 -28.44
C GLY A 571 6.64 13.24 -27.44
N SER A 572 7.56 12.36 -27.86
CA SER A 572 7.99 11.19 -27.09
C SER A 572 8.79 11.48 -25.82
N THR A 573 9.18 12.74 -25.61
CA THR A 573 9.90 13.15 -24.41
C THR A 573 8.96 13.45 -23.23
N VAL A 574 7.63 13.40 -23.41
CA VAL A 574 6.68 13.70 -22.33
C VAL A 574 6.75 12.63 -21.25
N HIS A 575 6.80 11.35 -21.63
CA HIS A 575 6.85 10.24 -20.68
C HIS A 575 8.20 10.05 -19.99
N ASN A 576 9.24 10.79 -20.39
CA ASN A 576 10.48 10.88 -19.60
C ASN A 576 10.24 11.45 -18.20
N ASP A 577 9.11 12.15 -18.01
CA ASP A 577 8.63 12.51 -16.69
C ASP A 577 7.67 11.41 -16.19
N ALA A 578 8.13 10.64 -15.20
CA ALA A 578 7.40 9.48 -14.67
C ALA A 578 6.05 9.81 -14.01
N GLN A 579 5.66 11.08 -13.95
CA GLN A 579 4.29 11.48 -13.60
C GLN A 579 3.29 11.29 -14.75
N TYR A 580 3.73 11.43 -16.00
CA TYR A 580 2.92 11.31 -17.19
C TYR A 580 3.07 9.88 -17.72
N VAL A 581 2.01 9.09 -17.55
CA VAL A 581 1.99 7.68 -17.94
C VAL A 581 0.68 7.34 -18.65
N SER A 582 0.75 6.44 -19.62
CA SER A 582 -0.39 5.79 -20.27
C SER A 582 -0.41 4.31 -19.88
N HIS A 583 -1.23 3.94 -18.89
CA HIS A 583 -1.42 2.52 -18.56
C HIS A 583 -2.53 1.91 -19.42
N ASP A 584 -2.14 1.21 -20.47
CA ASP A 584 -3.03 0.70 -21.51
C ASP A 584 -3.65 -0.65 -21.17
N PHE A 585 -4.98 -0.78 -21.24
CA PHE A 585 -5.65 -2.02 -20.84
C PHE A 585 -5.87 -2.98 -22.01
N TYR A 586 -5.46 -4.23 -21.80
CA TYR A 586 -5.58 -5.29 -22.79
C TYR A 586 -6.15 -6.57 -22.20
N TYR A 587 -7.19 -7.10 -22.85
CA TYR A 587 -7.74 -8.43 -22.56
C TYR A 587 -6.76 -9.54 -22.95
N VAL A 588 -6.62 -10.52 -22.06
CA VAL A 588 -5.74 -11.68 -22.19
C VAL A 588 -6.58 -12.96 -22.21
N SER A 589 -6.31 -13.84 -23.17
CA SER A 589 -7.14 -15.01 -23.43
C SER A 589 -6.32 -16.30 -23.50
N PRO A 590 -6.84 -17.44 -22.98
CA PRO A 590 -6.15 -18.71 -23.05
C PRO A 590 -6.33 -19.38 -24.42
N ASN A 591 -5.57 -20.46 -24.66
CA ASN A 591 -5.63 -21.29 -25.86
C ASN A 591 -5.26 -20.51 -27.12
N SER A 592 -4.11 -19.86 -27.07
CA SER A 592 -3.54 -19.23 -28.25
C SER A 592 -3.44 -20.20 -29.43
N ALA A 593 -3.65 -19.69 -30.64
CA ALA A 593 -3.67 -20.52 -31.84
C ALA A 593 -2.29 -20.67 -32.52
N SER A 594 -1.36 -19.76 -32.24
CA SER A 594 0.04 -19.83 -32.71
C SER A 594 0.92 -20.61 -31.70
N PRO A 595 2.18 -20.93 -32.07
CA PRO A 595 3.01 -21.83 -31.27
C PRO A 595 3.94 -21.14 -30.24
N GLY A 596 3.97 -19.81 -30.17
CA GLY A 596 4.87 -19.02 -29.33
C GLY A 596 4.50 -19.06 -27.84
N GLY A 597 3.23 -18.81 -27.49
CA GLY A 597 2.71 -18.82 -26.12
C GLY A 597 1.40 -19.60 -25.98
N ASP A 598 1.01 -19.95 -24.74
CA ASP A 598 -0.28 -20.59 -24.46
C ASP A 598 -1.42 -19.58 -24.29
N TRP A 599 -1.06 -18.32 -23.98
CA TRP A 599 -1.96 -17.18 -23.81
C TRP A 599 -1.61 -16.06 -24.78
N TRP A 600 -2.63 -15.28 -25.14
CA TRP A 600 -2.54 -14.27 -26.19
C TRP A 600 -3.41 -13.05 -25.89
N ILE A 601 -3.17 -11.98 -26.64
CA ILE A 601 -3.80 -10.68 -26.46
C ILE A 601 -4.59 -10.35 -27.72
N PRO A 602 -5.90 -10.64 -27.78
CA PRO A 602 -6.66 -10.62 -29.03
C PRO A 602 -6.76 -9.27 -29.71
N ASN A 603 -6.76 -8.21 -28.91
CA ASN A 603 -6.93 -6.84 -29.38
C ASN A 603 -5.60 -6.08 -29.45
N TYR A 604 -4.46 -6.76 -29.29
CA TYR A 604 -3.15 -6.16 -29.47
C TYR A 604 -2.59 -6.54 -30.84
N PRO A 605 -2.24 -5.58 -31.70
CA PRO A 605 -2.47 -4.14 -31.55
C PRO A 605 -3.90 -3.72 -31.91
N VAL A 606 -4.40 -2.64 -31.29
CA VAL A 606 -5.82 -2.24 -31.38
C VAL A 606 -6.22 -1.73 -32.76
N SER A 607 -5.28 -1.20 -33.57
CA SER A 607 -5.65 -0.66 -34.91
C SER A 607 -4.49 -0.35 -35.89
N VAL A 608 -3.51 -1.23 -36.16
CA VAL A 608 -2.51 -0.94 -37.24
C VAL A 608 -1.84 -2.18 -37.87
N ALA A 609 -2.59 -2.97 -38.65
CA ALA A 609 -2.00 -4.12 -39.36
C ALA A 609 -0.90 -3.77 -40.41
N PRO A 610 -0.87 -2.60 -41.08
CA PRO A 610 0.27 -2.27 -41.95
C PRO A 610 1.44 -1.57 -41.24
N TYR A 611 1.19 -0.80 -40.17
CA TYR A 611 2.22 0.07 -39.56
C TYR A 611 3.01 -0.64 -38.46
N LEU A 612 2.35 -1.44 -37.61
CA LEU A 612 3.05 -2.11 -36.50
C LEU A 612 4.11 -3.09 -37.00
N VAL A 613 3.71 -3.87 -38.00
CA VAL A 613 4.59 -4.88 -38.55
C VAL A 613 5.78 -4.20 -39.22
N ALA A 614 5.61 -3.02 -39.84
CA ALA A 614 6.72 -2.27 -40.44
C ALA A 614 7.80 -1.87 -39.41
N TYR A 615 7.43 -1.70 -38.13
CA TYR A 615 8.35 -1.25 -37.09
C TYR A 615 8.89 -2.37 -36.20
N PHE A 616 8.33 -3.57 -36.19
CA PHE A 616 8.82 -4.67 -35.33
C PHE A 616 9.16 -5.95 -36.13
N GLN A 617 9.45 -5.80 -37.42
CA GLN A 617 9.58 -6.90 -38.38
C GLN A 617 10.89 -7.69 -38.24
N GLU A 618 10.77 -8.99 -37.97
CA GLU A 618 11.83 -10.02 -38.10
C GLU A 618 11.64 -10.93 -39.33
N ALA A 619 10.39 -11.05 -39.82
CA ALA A 619 10.03 -11.82 -41.01
C ALA A 619 8.98 -11.11 -41.86
N GLN A 620 8.87 -11.47 -43.15
CA GLN A 620 8.08 -10.72 -44.13
C GLN A 620 6.63 -10.69 -43.71
N TYR A 621 6.03 -9.52 -43.65
CA TYR A 621 4.58 -9.46 -43.55
C TYR A 621 3.92 -9.61 -44.92
N LEU A 622 3.03 -10.60 -45.05
CA LEU A 622 2.32 -10.90 -46.29
C LEU A 622 0.87 -10.40 -46.28
N GLY A 623 0.45 -9.66 -45.25
CA GLY A 623 -0.88 -9.09 -45.13
C GLY A 623 -1.92 -10.01 -44.49
N GLY A 624 -1.49 -11.09 -43.82
CA GLY A 624 -2.35 -11.98 -43.06
C GLY A 624 -2.79 -11.40 -41.69
N PRO A 625 -3.81 -11.98 -41.03
CA PRO A 625 -4.17 -11.60 -39.67
C PRO A 625 -3.01 -11.83 -38.69
N ILE A 626 -2.79 -10.86 -37.79
CA ILE A 626 -1.78 -10.94 -36.75
C ILE A 626 -2.40 -11.54 -35.49
N HIS A 627 -1.64 -12.39 -34.81
CA HIS A 627 -1.95 -12.99 -33.52
C HIS A 627 -0.82 -12.62 -32.57
N THR A 628 -1.12 -11.93 -31.46
CA THR A 628 -0.12 -11.46 -30.50
C THR A 628 -0.12 -12.36 -29.28
N GLU A 629 1.00 -13.03 -29.02
CA GLU A 629 1.15 -14.02 -27.95
C GLU A 629 2.08 -13.55 -26.85
N ILE A 630 1.85 -14.01 -25.63
CA ILE A 630 2.79 -13.82 -24.52
C ILE A 630 3.81 -14.95 -24.58
N GLU A 631 5.03 -14.66 -25.04
CA GLU A 631 6.07 -15.68 -25.23
C GLU A 631 6.93 -15.88 -23.98
N TYR A 632 7.24 -14.79 -23.27
CA TYR A 632 8.05 -14.80 -22.05
C TYR A 632 7.57 -13.72 -21.08
N ALA A 633 7.70 -13.99 -19.79
CA ALA A 633 7.76 -12.96 -18.76
C ALA A 633 9.19 -12.90 -18.23
N ILE A 634 9.78 -11.71 -18.17
CA ILE A 634 11.08 -11.41 -17.59
C ILE A 634 10.83 -10.56 -16.35
N LEU A 635 11.31 -11.01 -15.21
CA LEU A 635 10.98 -10.43 -13.91
C LEU A 635 12.22 -9.89 -13.23
N VAL A 636 12.06 -8.74 -12.61
CA VAL A 636 12.96 -8.26 -11.55
C VAL A 636 12.23 -8.42 -10.24
N SER A 637 12.86 -9.11 -9.31
CA SER A 637 12.20 -9.74 -8.18
C SER A 637 12.92 -9.42 -6.87
N PRO A 638 12.30 -8.74 -5.90
CA PRO A 638 12.86 -8.62 -4.57
C PRO A 638 12.87 -9.95 -3.80
N LYS A 639 13.79 -10.05 -2.83
CA LYS A 639 13.87 -11.17 -1.87
C LYS A 639 13.29 -10.80 -0.51
N PRO A 640 12.60 -11.71 0.19
CA PRO A 640 12.21 -11.54 1.60
C PRO A 640 13.43 -11.65 2.54
N ASP A 641 13.24 -11.37 3.84
CA ASP A 641 14.30 -11.50 4.87
C ASP A 641 13.70 -11.81 6.24
N LEU A 642 14.00 -12.96 6.83
CA LEU A 642 13.33 -13.55 7.97
C LEU A 642 14.17 -13.49 9.22
N GLU A 643 14.06 -12.39 9.96
CA GLU A 643 14.79 -12.23 11.21
C GLU A 643 13.96 -12.65 12.42
N ILE A 644 14.54 -13.46 13.31
CA ILE A 644 14.00 -13.63 14.66
C ILE A 644 14.42 -12.43 15.52
N ILE A 645 13.47 -11.54 15.79
CA ILE A 645 13.72 -10.29 16.50
C ILE A 645 13.47 -10.35 18.00
N ASP A 646 12.87 -11.43 18.52
CA ASP A 646 12.74 -11.62 19.96
C ASP A 646 12.47 -13.08 20.38
N ASN A 647 12.88 -13.42 21.60
CA ASN A 647 12.56 -14.66 22.30
C ASN A 647 12.16 -14.36 23.75
N TRP A 648 11.07 -14.95 24.21
CA TRP A 648 10.61 -14.83 25.60
C TRP A 648 9.99 -16.14 26.09
N ILE A 649 9.61 -16.14 27.36
CA ILE A 649 8.86 -17.24 27.97
C ILE A 649 7.50 -16.75 28.44
N ASP A 650 6.47 -17.56 28.17
CA ASP A 650 5.12 -17.33 28.67
C ASP A 650 4.96 -17.99 30.05
N TRP A 651 5.23 -17.21 31.10
CA TRP A 651 5.15 -17.59 32.51
C TRP A 651 4.24 -16.62 33.28
N PRO A 652 3.44 -17.07 34.26
CA PRO A 652 3.37 -18.44 34.83
C PRO A 652 2.37 -19.36 34.14
N ASN A 653 1.66 -18.87 33.12
CA ASN A 653 0.39 -19.46 32.70
C ASN A 653 0.51 -20.68 31.79
N ALA A 654 1.55 -20.79 30.95
CA ALA A 654 1.57 -21.82 29.90
C ALA A 654 2.93 -22.52 29.68
N CYS A 655 4.02 -22.02 30.26
CA CYS A 655 5.37 -22.57 30.09
C CYS A 655 5.72 -22.88 28.62
N ARG A 656 5.68 -21.83 27.80
CA ARG A 656 5.97 -21.88 26.36
C ARG A 656 7.09 -20.92 26.04
N ILE A 657 7.96 -21.28 25.11
CA ILE A 657 8.92 -20.33 24.55
C ILE A 657 8.22 -19.60 23.40
N GLY A 658 8.03 -18.31 23.56
CA GLY A 658 7.55 -17.42 22.51
C GLY A 658 8.72 -16.89 21.68
N TYR A 659 8.46 -16.65 20.40
CA TYR A 659 9.39 -15.96 19.51
C TYR A 659 8.63 -14.96 18.65
N LYS A 660 9.32 -13.90 18.24
CA LYS A 660 8.82 -12.92 17.28
C LYS A 660 9.68 -12.98 16.03
N LEU A 661 9.05 -13.35 14.93
CA LEU A 661 9.61 -13.37 13.59
C LEU A 661 9.19 -12.10 12.86
N ARG A 662 10.08 -11.52 12.07
CA ARG A 662 9.80 -10.36 11.22
C ARG A 662 10.31 -10.61 9.81
N ASN A 663 9.55 -10.16 8.80
CA ASN A 663 10.04 -10.02 7.44
C ASN A 663 10.64 -8.61 7.23
N ASN A 664 11.96 -8.50 7.24
CA ASN A 664 12.71 -7.27 7.00
C ASN A 664 13.09 -7.05 5.53
N GLY A 665 12.77 -8.00 4.66
CA GLY A 665 13.31 -8.04 3.30
C GLY A 665 12.64 -7.03 2.40
N TYR A 666 12.54 -7.34 1.11
CA TYR A 666 11.94 -6.51 0.08
C TYR A 666 10.74 -7.16 -0.63
N ALA A 667 10.42 -8.40 -0.29
CA ALA A 667 9.31 -9.16 -0.84
C ALA A 667 8.42 -9.78 0.24
N PRO A 668 7.11 -9.93 -0.02
CA PRO A 668 6.22 -10.69 0.85
C PRO A 668 6.46 -12.20 0.72
N ILE A 669 6.11 -12.95 1.77
CA ILE A 669 6.03 -14.41 1.73
C ILE A 669 4.57 -14.84 1.74
N SER A 670 4.17 -15.62 0.74
CA SER A 670 2.82 -16.18 0.65
C SER A 670 2.53 -17.16 1.80
N GLN A 671 1.29 -17.20 2.28
CA GLN A 671 0.81 -18.18 3.27
C GLN A 671 1.02 -19.64 2.81
N GLN A 672 1.09 -19.86 1.50
CA GLN A 672 1.29 -21.19 0.92
C GLN A 672 2.73 -21.69 1.06
N THR A 673 3.70 -20.77 1.17
CA THR A 673 5.11 -21.08 1.35
C THR A 673 5.31 -21.79 2.69
N ALA A 674 5.79 -23.04 2.63
CA ALA A 674 6.00 -23.84 3.82
C ALA A 674 7.39 -23.59 4.42
N HIS A 675 7.52 -22.49 5.17
CA HIS A 675 8.71 -22.20 5.97
C HIS A 675 8.46 -22.51 7.46
N TYR A 676 9.53 -22.84 8.18
CA TYR A 676 9.46 -23.35 9.55
C TYR A 676 10.44 -22.61 10.46
N VAL A 677 10.01 -22.38 11.70
CA VAL A 677 10.89 -21.96 12.78
C VAL A 677 11.26 -23.18 13.61
N ASN A 678 12.54 -23.34 13.96
CA ASN A 678 12.97 -24.38 14.89
C ASN A 678 13.39 -23.77 16.23
N LEU A 679 13.24 -24.56 17.29
CA LEU A 679 13.73 -24.27 18.64
C LEU A 679 14.84 -25.25 19.03
N ILE A 680 15.94 -24.72 19.53
CA ILE A 680 17.06 -25.45 20.13
C ILE A 680 17.24 -24.93 21.56
N VAL A 681 17.30 -25.86 22.52
CA VAL A 681 17.58 -25.55 23.94
C VAL A 681 18.88 -26.24 24.34
N GLY A 682 19.90 -25.45 24.68
CA GLY A 682 21.27 -25.92 24.88
C GLY A 682 21.88 -26.40 23.56
N ALA A 683 22.04 -27.72 23.43
CA ALA A 683 22.55 -28.37 22.21
C ALA A 683 21.55 -29.37 21.61
N VAL A 684 20.29 -29.34 22.07
CA VAL A 684 19.25 -30.30 21.69
C VAL A 684 18.20 -29.59 20.84
N PRO A 685 18.06 -29.92 19.55
CA PRO A 685 16.91 -29.51 18.75
C PRO A 685 15.65 -30.07 19.39
N MET A 686 14.71 -29.20 19.74
CA MET A 686 13.53 -29.61 20.49
C MET A 686 12.34 -29.84 19.56
N MET A 687 12.08 -28.90 18.66
CA MET A 687 10.83 -28.87 17.90
C MET A 687 10.87 -27.86 16.75
N THR A 688 10.00 -28.06 15.77
CA THR A 688 9.76 -27.15 14.65
C THR A 688 8.29 -26.76 14.58
N GLN A 689 8.02 -25.56 14.10
CA GLN A 689 6.67 -25.03 13.91
C GLN A 689 6.57 -24.39 12.53
N LYS A 690 5.54 -24.75 11.77
CA LYS A 690 5.22 -24.08 10.50
C LYS A 690 4.69 -22.68 10.81
N VAL A 691 5.14 -21.68 10.07
CA VAL A 691 4.52 -20.35 10.07
C VAL A 691 3.27 -20.39 9.17
N PRO A 692 2.06 -20.13 9.69
CA PRO A 692 0.82 -20.39 8.97
C PRO A 692 0.21 -19.14 8.31
N ILE A 693 0.93 -18.01 8.32
CA ILE A 693 0.46 -16.73 7.80
C ILE A 693 1.31 -16.29 6.62
N ALA A 694 0.74 -15.45 5.74
CA ALA A 694 1.55 -14.65 4.84
C ALA A 694 2.35 -13.63 5.66
N MET A 695 3.56 -13.28 5.21
CA MET A 695 4.38 -12.26 5.86
C MET A 695 4.66 -11.11 4.89
N PRO A 696 3.88 -10.02 4.98
CA PRO A 696 4.09 -8.83 4.16
C PRO A 696 5.51 -8.26 4.30
N TRP A 697 5.97 -7.61 3.25
CA TRP A 697 7.22 -6.86 3.22
C TRP A 697 7.23 -5.75 4.30
N GLN A 698 8.35 -5.58 5.02
CA GLN A 698 8.66 -4.54 6.03
C GLN A 698 7.70 -4.39 7.24
N LYS A 699 6.52 -5.00 7.18
CA LYS A 699 5.44 -4.94 8.18
C LYS A 699 5.01 -6.32 8.68
N GLY A 700 5.37 -7.40 7.98
CA GLY A 700 5.03 -8.76 8.38
C GLY A 700 5.74 -9.15 9.66
N SER A 701 4.97 -9.41 10.72
CA SER A 701 5.49 -10.03 11.93
C SER A 701 4.61 -11.18 12.39
N TYR A 702 5.24 -12.23 12.91
CA TYR A 702 4.56 -13.41 13.40
C TYR A 702 5.05 -13.75 14.80
N VAL A 703 4.10 -13.94 15.71
CA VAL A 703 4.37 -14.45 17.06
C VAL A 703 3.99 -15.91 17.10
N GLY A 704 4.99 -16.75 17.37
CA GLY A 704 4.79 -18.19 17.55
C GLY A 704 5.16 -18.65 18.94
N TYR A 705 4.74 -19.87 19.28
CA TYR A 705 4.97 -20.46 20.59
C TYR A 705 5.32 -21.94 20.48
N PHE A 706 6.37 -22.32 21.20
CA PHE A 706 6.78 -23.71 21.37
C PHE A 706 6.35 -24.24 22.73
N ASN A 707 5.52 -25.29 22.74
CA ASN A 707 5.15 -26.03 23.95
C ASN A 707 6.28 -26.98 24.36
N ILE A 708 7.05 -26.60 25.38
CA ILE A 708 8.24 -27.36 25.82
C ILE A 708 7.92 -28.50 26.80
N GLY A 709 6.71 -28.57 27.36
CA GLY A 709 6.12 -29.76 28.00
C GLY A 709 6.85 -30.38 29.22
N SER A 710 8.00 -29.88 29.66
CA SER A 710 8.80 -30.44 30.76
C SER A 710 9.36 -29.37 31.72
N PRO A 711 9.45 -29.64 33.05
CA PRO A 711 9.69 -28.62 34.08
C PRO A 711 11.10 -28.05 34.15
N ASN A 712 12.10 -28.78 33.64
CA ASN A 712 13.51 -28.51 33.92
C ASN A 712 14.17 -27.78 32.74
N MET A 713 14.01 -26.47 32.69
CA MET A 713 14.99 -25.65 31.97
C MET A 713 16.36 -25.83 32.64
N PRO A 714 17.45 -26.07 31.87
CA PRO A 714 18.80 -26.01 32.41
C PRO A 714 19.00 -24.70 33.20
N CYS A 715 19.83 -24.69 34.25
CA CYS A 715 20.05 -23.47 35.05
C CYS A 715 20.63 -22.29 34.24
N SER A 716 21.19 -22.57 33.06
CA SER A 716 21.67 -21.57 32.10
C SER A 716 21.43 -22.10 30.67
N PRO A 717 20.17 -22.11 30.19
CA PRO A 717 19.90 -22.62 28.87
C PRO A 717 20.32 -21.59 27.82
N VAL A 718 20.96 -22.10 26.77
CA VAL A 718 21.07 -21.35 25.52
C VAL A 718 19.77 -21.58 24.75
N ILE A 719 19.00 -20.53 24.51
CA ILE A 719 17.79 -20.59 23.70
C ILE A 719 18.15 -20.09 22.32
N GLN A 720 18.05 -20.95 21.32
CA GLN A 720 18.21 -20.55 19.94
C GLN A 720 16.95 -20.88 19.16
N THR A 721 16.42 -19.87 18.49
CA THR A 721 15.33 -20.00 17.53
C THR A 721 15.85 -19.56 16.18
N CYS A 722 15.57 -20.33 15.14
CA CYS A 722 15.90 -19.93 13.78
C CYS A 722 14.69 -19.97 12.88
N ALA A 723 14.50 -18.89 12.13
CA ALA A 723 13.63 -18.83 10.98
C ALA A 723 14.19 -19.67 9.83
N ASP A 724 13.34 -19.87 8.83
CA ASP A 724 13.56 -20.71 7.65
C ASP A 724 14.46 -21.93 7.83
N TYR A 725 14.14 -22.75 8.83
CA TYR A 725 14.99 -23.88 9.22
C TYR A 725 15.29 -24.88 8.08
N ASN A 726 14.43 -24.94 7.07
CA ASN A 726 14.57 -25.85 5.93
C ASN A 726 15.17 -25.19 4.68
N TYR A 727 15.56 -23.91 4.75
CA TYR A 727 16.07 -23.13 3.61
C TYR A 727 15.10 -23.17 2.42
N THR A 728 13.80 -22.97 2.68
CA THR A 728 12.75 -23.00 1.64
C THR A 728 12.45 -21.63 1.07
N VAL A 729 12.93 -20.57 1.71
CA VAL A 729 12.83 -19.19 1.26
C VAL A 729 14.23 -18.75 0.87
N ASP A 730 14.40 -18.16 -0.32
CA ASP A 730 15.67 -17.52 -0.71
C ASP A 730 15.62 -16.07 -0.22
N GLU A 731 16.49 -15.74 0.72
CA GLU A 731 16.41 -14.53 1.52
C GLU A 731 17.48 -13.50 1.15
N SER A 732 17.25 -12.24 1.53
CA SER A 732 18.22 -11.19 1.30
C SER A 732 19.43 -11.25 2.24
N ASP A 733 19.23 -11.80 3.43
CA ASP A 733 20.26 -12.06 4.42
C ASP A 733 20.04 -13.41 5.13
N GLU A 734 20.51 -14.46 4.47
CA GLU A 734 20.50 -15.85 4.96
C GLU A 734 21.22 -16.08 6.30
N ILE A 735 21.97 -15.09 6.83
CA ILE A 735 22.73 -15.25 8.08
C ILE A 735 22.03 -14.67 9.32
N ASN A 736 20.97 -13.89 9.16
CA ASN A 736 20.27 -13.26 10.29
C ASN A 736 19.05 -14.05 10.83
N ASN A 737 18.78 -15.22 10.24
CA ASN A 737 17.62 -16.06 10.57
C ASN A 737 17.59 -16.58 12.01
N CYS A 738 18.75 -16.66 12.68
CA CYS A 738 18.88 -17.26 14.02
C CYS A 738 19.10 -16.21 15.12
N ARG A 739 18.26 -16.26 16.16
CA ARG A 739 18.51 -15.53 17.41
C ARG A 739 18.90 -16.49 18.53
N THR A 740 20.07 -16.22 19.12
CA THR A 740 20.59 -16.99 20.26
C THR A 740 20.63 -16.12 21.50
N GLU A 741 20.01 -16.60 22.57
CA GLU A 741 19.98 -15.93 23.86
C GLU A 741 20.51 -16.85 24.96
N ASN A 742 21.32 -16.30 25.84
CA ASN A 742 21.80 -17.01 27.03
C ASN A 742 20.91 -16.63 28.19
N TRP A 743 19.99 -17.51 28.56
CA TRP A 743 19.18 -17.27 29.76
C TRP A 743 19.86 -17.85 30.98
N LYS A 744 19.50 -17.31 32.14
CA LYS A 744 20.07 -17.77 33.40
C LYS A 744 19.08 -17.62 34.53
N CYS A 745 18.97 -18.67 35.32
CA CYS A 745 18.14 -18.64 36.50
C CYS A 745 18.71 -17.67 37.55
N GLY A 746 17.86 -16.79 38.08
CA GLY A 746 18.21 -15.67 38.96
C GLY A 746 18.59 -14.37 38.23
N ASP A 747 18.75 -14.38 36.91
CA ASP A 747 19.03 -13.19 36.09
C ASP A 747 17.69 -12.66 35.55
N VAL A 748 17.08 -11.75 36.31
CA VAL A 748 15.73 -11.25 36.02
C VAL A 748 15.76 -10.11 34.99
N MET A 749 16.94 -9.51 34.78
CA MET A 749 17.20 -8.40 33.87
C MET A 749 17.78 -8.84 32.52
N LYS A 750 18.06 -10.13 32.32
CA LYS A 750 18.61 -10.70 31.08
C LYS A 750 19.99 -10.10 30.71
N ASP A 751 20.77 -9.67 31.70
CA ASP A 751 22.08 -9.03 31.47
C ASP A 751 23.25 -10.02 31.47
N GLY A 752 22.97 -11.31 31.71
CA GLY A 752 23.93 -12.41 31.78
C GLY A 752 24.52 -12.65 33.18
N TYR A 753 24.25 -11.76 34.13
CA TYR A 753 24.78 -11.80 35.49
C TYR A 753 23.67 -12.00 36.52
N VAL A 754 24.05 -12.53 37.69
CA VAL A 754 23.13 -12.67 38.83
C VAL A 754 23.77 -11.89 39.97
N THR A 755 23.24 -10.71 40.24
CA THR A 755 23.86 -9.69 41.09
C THR A 755 22.89 -9.16 42.14
N GLY A 756 23.38 -8.27 43.02
CA GLY A 756 22.52 -7.57 43.96
C GLY A 756 21.51 -6.64 43.29
N TRP A 757 21.73 -6.29 42.02
CA TRP A 757 20.79 -5.52 41.23
C TRP A 757 19.54 -6.34 40.87
N ASP A 758 19.71 -7.59 40.44
CA ASP A 758 18.61 -8.53 40.20
C ASP A 758 17.74 -8.73 41.45
N VAL A 759 18.39 -8.86 42.61
CA VAL A 759 17.70 -8.92 43.91
C VAL A 759 16.89 -7.65 44.16
N SER A 760 17.45 -6.48 43.87
CA SER A 760 16.79 -5.20 44.06
C SER A 760 15.58 -5.04 43.13
N VAL A 761 15.73 -5.42 41.86
CA VAL A 761 14.66 -5.36 40.86
C VAL A 761 13.53 -6.31 41.26
N LEU A 762 13.85 -7.57 41.58
CA LEU A 762 12.85 -8.55 42.03
C LEU A 762 12.14 -8.08 43.30
N ASN A 763 12.87 -7.49 44.26
CA ASN A 763 12.29 -6.96 45.50
C ASN A 763 11.31 -5.79 45.25
N ASN A 764 11.62 -4.91 44.29
CA ASN A 764 10.73 -3.81 43.91
C ASN A 764 9.43 -4.32 43.25
N VAL A 765 9.54 -5.36 42.43
CA VAL A 765 8.41 -6.01 41.73
C VAL A 765 7.48 -6.69 42.73
N VAL A 766 8.03 -7.48 43.65
CA VAL A 766 7.27 -8.11 44.74
C VAL A 766 6.67 -7.08 45.68
N GLY A 767 7.39 -6.00 45.96
CA GLY A 767 6.98 -4.91 46.85
C GLY A 767 6.02 -3.88 46.24
N GLY A 768 5.70 -3.98 44.94
CA GLY A 768 4.78 -3.08 44.23
C GLY A 768 5.18 -1.60 44.24
N THR A 769 6.46 -1.29 44.38
CA THR A 769 6.95 0.07 44.73
C THR A 769 7.43 0.88 43.52
N GLN A 770 7.71 0.24 42.37
CA GLN A 770 8.02 0.86 41.07
C GLN A 770 7.59 -0.05 39.92
N VAL A 771 7.24 0.54 38.77
CA VAL A 771 7.04 -0.19 37.50
C VAL A 771 8.40 -0.31 36.81
N ILE A 772 9.23 -1.26 37.26
CA ILE A 772 10.42 -1.69 36.52
C ILE A 772 10.03 -3.00 35.84
N ASP A 773 10.16 -3.06 34.52
CA ASP A 773 9.89 -4.27 33.78
C ASP A 773 10.95 -5.33 34.06
N VAL A 774 10.48 -6.53 34.38
CA VAL A 774 11.31 -7.72 34.51
C VAL A 774 11.34 -8.43 33.17
N GLU A 775 12.50 -8.48 32.53
CA GLU A 775 12.67 -9.10 31.21
C GLU A 775 12.49 -10.63 31.27
N LEU A 776 12.98 -11.28 32.33
CA LEU A 776 12.84 -12.74 32.53
C LEU A 776 12.14 -13.07 33.85
N LYS A 777 10.81 -12.93 33.89
CA LYS A 777 9.99 -13.16 35.11
C LYS A 777 10.20 -14.55 35.72
N TRP A 778 10.27 -15.58 34.89
CA TRP A 778 10.52 -16.96 35.32
C TRP A 778 11.87 -17.14 36.03
N ALA A 779 12.88 -16.34 35.70
CA ALA A 779 14.20 -16.42 36.32
C ALA A 779 14.18 -15.91 37.77
N GLY A 780 13.14 -15.16 38.15
CA GLY A 780 12.91 -14.71 39.51
C GLY A 780 12.21 -15.75 40.40
N ASP A 781 11.54 -16.75 39.82
CA ASP A 781 10.86 -17.83 40.56
C ASP A 781 11.87 -18.92 40.95
N VAL A 782 12.74 -18.52 41.87
CA VAL A 782 13.84 -19.35 42.39
C VAL A 782 13.34 -20.37 43.41
N MET A 783 12.10 -20.22 43.89
CA MET A 783 11.41 -21.20 44.73
C MET A 783 10.65 -22.25 43.92
N THR A 784 10.51 -22.05 42.60
CA THR A 784 9.87 -22.99 41.66
C THR A 784 8.41 -23.27 42.01
N ASP A 785 7.71 -22.29 42.60
CA ASP A 785 6.33 -22.44 43.06
C ASP A 785 5.32 -21.73 42.15
N GLY A 786 5.79 -21.04 41.11
CA GLY A 786 4.99 -20.30 40.15
C GLY A 786 4.57 -18.92 40.61
N TYR A 787 5.16 -18.39 41.69
CA TYR A 787 4.86 -17.06 42.21
C TYR A 787 6.15 -16.30 42.52
N LEU A 788 6.17 -14.99 42.24
CA LEU A 788 7.24 -14.12 42.71
C LEU A 788 6.87 -13.55 44.08
N THR A 789 7.58 -13.97 45.12
CA THR A 789 7.29 -13.59 46.50
C THR A 789 8.54 -13.05 47.23
N GLY A 790 8.36 -12.56 48.45
CA GLY A 790 9.49 -12.15 49.29
C GLY A 790 10.44 -13.29 49.65
N TRP A 791 9.99 -14.55 49.50
CA TRP A 791 10.84 -15.73 49.68
C TRP A 791 11.83 -15.88 48.53
N ASP A 792 11.39 -15.64 47.30
CA ASP A 792 12.24 -15.64 46.10
C ASP A 792 13.36 -14.61 46.22
N VAL A 793 13.01 -13.40 46.63
CA VAL A 793 13.97 -12.32 46.92
C VAL A 793 15.00 -12.77 47.95
N SER A 794 14.55 -13.40 49.04
CA SER A 794 15.44 -13.89 50.10
C SER A 794 16.38 -14.98 49.61
N VAL A 795 15.89 -15.92 48.81
CA VAL A 795 16.70 -17.02 48.25
C VAL A 795 17.72 -16.49 47.23
N LEU A 796 17.30 -15.61 46.34
CA LEU A 796 18.19 -14.97 45.36
C LEU A 796 19.30 -14.16 46.06
N ASN A 797 18.95 -13.40 47.11
CA ASN A 797 19.89 -12.61 47.90
C ASN A 797 20.97 -13.47 48.59
N ASN A 798 20.59 -14.63 49.14
CA ASN A 798 21.52 -15.56 49.76
C ASN A 798 22.52 -16.18 48.76
N LYS A 799 22.14 -16.32 47.47
CA LYS A 799 23.06 -16.83 46.45
C LYS A 799 24.02 -15.77 45.93
N VAL A 800 23.60 -14.52 45.76
CA VAL A 800 24.54 -13.42 45.46
C VAL A 800 25.60 -13.32 46.57
N GLY A 801 25.21 -13.65 47.82
CA GLY A 801 26.11 -13.82 48.97
C GLY A 801 26.89 -15.15 49.05
N GLY A 802 26.74 -16.07 48.09
CA GLY A 802 27.54 -17.30 47.93
C GLY A 802 27.07 -18.55 48.70
N GLN A 803 25.81 -18.64 49.14
CA GLN A 803 25.39 -19.67 50.11
C GLN A 803 24.49 -20.83 49.58
N CYS A 804 23.90 -20.76 48.39
CA CYS A 804 23.00 -21.80 47.85
C CYS A 804 23.11 -22.00 46.31
N ALA A 805 22.66 -23.15 45.79
CA ALA A 805 22.34 -23.32 44.36
C ALA A 805 20.95 -22.71 44.08
N ILE A 806 20.68 -22.27 42.85
CA ILE A 806 19.35 -21.81 42.42
C ILE A 806 18.98 -22.66 41.22
N ASP A 807 17.77 -23.21 41.28
CA ASP A 807 17.05 -23.83 40.18
C ASP A 807 15.79 -23.00 39.92
N CYS A 808 15.44 -22.81 38.65
CA CYS A 808 14.21 -22.14 38.24
C CYS A 808 13.45 -23.13 37.38
N GLN A 809 12.14 -23.19 37.56
CA GLN A 809 11.27 -24.05 36.77
C GLN A 809 10.22 -23.21 36.07
N CYS A 810 9.86 -23.65 34.88
CA CYS A 810 8.91 -22.94 34.05
C CYS A 810 7.45 -23.36 34.33
N THR A 811 7.22 -24.51 35.02
CA THR A 811 5.88 -25.03 35.36
C THR A 811 5.65 -25.13 36.86
N GLN A 812 4.42 -24.86 37.32
CA GLN A 812 3.95 -25.21 38.67
C GLN A 812 3.82 -26.73 38.85
N THR A 813 4.88 -27.43 39.24
CA THR A 813 4.72 -28.72 39.95
C THR A 813 5.82 -28.92 40.99
N PRO A 814 5.49 -29.27 42.24
CA PRO A 814 6.45 -29.32 43.33
C PRO A 814 7.37 -30.54 43.22
N CYS A 815 8.64 -30.35 43.55
CA CYS A 815 9.58 -31.43 43.86
C CYS A 815 8.99 -32.28 45.02
N PRO A 816 8.94 -33.63 44.94
CA PRO A 816 8.44 -34.48 46.03
C PRO A 816 9.30 -34.44 47.30
#